data_AF-A0A813G1B4-F1
#
_entry.id   AF-A0A813G1B4-F1
#
_cell.length_a   1.000
_cell.length_b   1.000
_cell.length_c   1.000
_cell.angle_alpha   90.00
_cell.angle_beta   90.00
_cell.angle_gamma   90.00
#
_symmetry.space_group_name_H-M   'P 1'
#
loop_
_entity.id
_entity.type
_entity.pdbx_description
1 polymer ?
#
loop_
_entity_poly.entity_id
_entity_poly.type
_entity_poly.pdbx_seq_one_letter_code
_entity_poly.pdbx_strand_id
1 'polypeptide(L)'
;AGLALRRVELPRLFLSFEERGGQLFCEQHSGYCLASRPCPKNVRQLLSQWGGGTLLLENDVGEYAVLVSAAAQPVRPAMWGAAAGTPESMLPGQLVFRCGREEWMSNLPAGVRHYRYPVHFSGTFAFTPTLSAGLYLLLCRFLTWHFSEVVAMAGTIAEAYTGEEKQLWESLKILEPDSHADAIACRLHLSLAMAPYGVAMALPWDTGAQLLEYVRKRHLVSAICALSLEQELTFFELPQVRNSEMSSGGKAPELRARRAVLEHLVGSKKSSHAGEGLSRPVRPVEVEVDLGPVIDDSGFDRVVDKSFLRDFGIFDQLAASVSGVSYSRPDATTMVGLDALRFLNNLFGGIRGGSEDVPPFLLYELYTGTISLELVSGDSQKEVAGALLRVAASSGATGAEWSVLRALDLNPKLYSEMPQWGSDEVKQHFGLPFGMKVDRNSSSKLLQAAASKLKDKEASGALTWPQMFPPAPPVSRSVVLNDPAGSVSSDRYWSPPLTADVQCGSRAFDKGLGAEFGSQPLAQLVGKYLQLEQVQRSKAGAAAVLAQLQVLAQSSCTQTHTGKACLERLVQEVQRASGSAPSRPTLGAASGLKAKLQPLSQDLCQQRDEDQKRVRAAMDTAVQVANEGSALYWIRQQSGHLAGVTFTSLVSALMAKEPQSTDALQRANPCLSEAKVADLLEEVTATLCCAVRIGQVNRSLKAVAALASELEAGGSSDLAVNLKAQAASDQLSSCRAFSRADAGVIRLDPRLLVFEYLCDVLLREGQVRLLGKFVKEASLGQSLCHQMIMGAGKTTVVAPLLALLLATGDRL
;
A
#
# COMPACT_ATOMS: atom_id res chain seq x y z
N ALA A 1 -21.76 18.18 -42.32
CA ALA A 1 -20.31 17.94 -42.21
C ALA A 1 -19.98 17.87 -40.73
N GLY A 2 -19.58 16.71 -40.22
CA GLY A 2 -19.20 16.56 -38.81
C GLY A 2 -17.83 17.22 -38.59
N LEU A 3 -17.71 18.01 -37.52
CA LEU A 3 -16.43 18.58 -37.10
C LEU A 3 -15.46 17.42 -36.79
N ALA A 4 -14.41 17.26 -37.60
CA ALA A 4 -13.35 16.30 -37.32
C ALA A 4 -12.48 16.84 -36.17
N LEU A 5 -12.42 16.12 -35.06
CA LEU A 5 -11.58 16.46 -33.92
C LEU A 5 -10.10 16.34 -34.34
N ARG A 6 -9.39 17.47 -34.47
CA ARG A 6 -7.96 17.46 -34.84
C ARG A 6 -7.02 17.50 -33.63
N ARG A 7 -7.42 18.21 -32.58
CA ARG A 7 -6.57 18.46 -31.41
C ARG A 7 -7.42 18.65 -30.16
N VAL A 8 -6.93 18.14 -29.04
CA VAL A 8 -7.46 18.38 -27.70
C VAL A 8 -6.36 19.02 -26.87
N GLU A 9 -6.59 20.22 -26.36
CA GLU A 9 -5.65 20.89 -25.46
C GLU A 9 -6.17 20.84 -24.02
N LEU A 10 -5.26 20.58 -23.09
CA LEU A 10 -5.47 20.64 -21.65
C LEU A 10 -4.49 21.69 -21.07
N PRO A 11 -4.75 23.01 -21.26
CA PRO A 11 -3.77 24.05 -20.98
C PRO A 11 -3.34 24.12 -19.51
N ARG A 12 -4.21 23.73 -18.58
CA ARG A 12 -3.87 23.68 -17.14
C ARG A 12 -2.85 22.60 -16.80
N LEU A 13 -2.78 21.56 -17.63
CA LEU A 13 -1.84 20.45 -17.47
C LEU A 13 -0.63 20.59 -18.38
N PHE A 14 -0.57 21.61 -19.25
CA PHE A 14 0.43 21.71 -20.32
C PHE A 14 0.48 20.44 -21.18
N LEU A 15 -0.70 19.87 -21.46
CA LEU A 15 -0.86 18.70 -22.33
C LEU A 15 -1.64 19.06 -23.58
N SER A 16 -1.22 18.51 -24.71
CA SER A 16 -1.92 18.59 -25.99
C SER A 16 -1.95 17.21 -26.63
N PHE A 17 -3.08 16.88 -27.24
CA PHE A 17 -3.28 15.62 -27.95
C PHE A 17 -3.67 15.90 -29.40
N GLU A 18 -2.97 15.29 -30.34
CA GLU A 18 -3.26 15.39 -31.77
C GLU A 18 -3.94 14.10 -32.27
N GLU A 19 -5.00 14.24 -33.05
CA GLU A 19 -5.66 13.11 -33.68
C GLU A 19 -4.85 12.61 -34.88
N ARG A 20 -4.50 11.32 -34.84
CA ARG A 20 -3.84 10.63 -35.96
C ARG A 20 -4.42 9.24 -36.09
N GLY A 21 -5.15 8.98 -37.17
CA GLY A 21 -5.66 7.65 -37.49
C GLY A 21 -6.67 7.09 -36.48
N GLY A 22 -7.49 7.95 -35.88
CA GLY A 22 -8.51 7.59 -34.88
C GLY A 22 -7.98 7.53 -33.44
N GLN A 23 -6.70 7.82 -33.21
CA GLN A 23 -6.08 7.83 -31.89
C GLN A 23 -5.56 9.23 -31.53
N LEU A 24 -5.57 9.55 -30.24
CA LEU A 24 -5.12 10.83 -29.70
C LEU A 24 -3.71 10.71 -29.14
N PHE A 25 -2.71 11.19 -29.89
CA PHE A 25 -1.29 11.14 -29.53
C PHE A 25 -0.90 12.32 -28.65
N CYS A 26 -0.18 12.06 -27.56
CA CYS A 26 0.28 13.11 -26.65
C CYS A 26 1.53 13.80 -27.22
N GLU A 27 1.48 15.12 -27.40
CA GLU A 27 2.61 15.88 -27.94
C GLU A 27 3.80 15.96 -26.97
N GLN A 28 3.53 16.03 -25.67
CA GLN A 28 4.57 16.14 -24.63
C GLN A 28 5.23 14.80 -24.30
N HIS A 29 4.58 13.69 -24.62
CA HIS A 29 5.09 12.33 -24.38
C HIS A 29 5.14 11.59 -25.72
N SER A 30 6.19 11.86 -26.49
CA SER A 30 6.38 11.29 -27.82
C SER A 30 6.26 9.76 -27.81
N GLY A 31 5.55 9.22 -28.80
CA GLY A 31 5.29 7.79 -28.94
C GLY A 31 4.11 7.25 -28.13
N TYR A 32 3.49 8.07 -27.26
CA TYR A 32 2.31 7.67 -26.50
C TYR A 32 1.02 8.26 -27.06
N CYS A 33 -0.04 7.46 -27.08
CA CYS A 33 -1.41 7.88 -27.32
C CYS A 33 -2.31 7.55 -26.13
N LEU A 34 -3.52 8.11 -26.09
CA LEU A 34 -4.53 7.73 -25.11
C LEU A 34 -4.89 6.25 -25.30
N ALA A 35 -4.75 5.47 -24.23
CA ALA A 35 -5.02 4.04 -24.26
C ALA A 35 -6.49 3.77 -24.60
N SER A 36 -6.72 2.83 -25.53
CA SER A 36 -8.07 2.41 -25.90
C SER A 36 -8.66 1.47 -24.84
N ARG A 37 -9.98 1.54 -24.61
CA ARG A 37 -10.67 0.55 -23.76
C ARG A 37 -11.01 -0.71 -24.59
N PRO A 38 -10.98 -1.92 -23.99
CA PRO A 38 -10.74 -2.23 -22.57
C PRO A 38 -9.26 -2.44 -22.22
N CYS A 39 -8.86 -2.02 -21.01
CA CYS A 39 -7.52 -2.28 -20.48
C CYS A 39 -7.45 -3.55 -19.60
N PRO A 40 -6.27 -4.18 -19.46
CA PRO A 40 -6.05 -5.37 -18.64
C PRO A 40 -6.51 -5.20 -17.18
N LYS A 41 -6.94 -6.30 -16.53
CA LYS A 41 -7.50 -6.30 -15.15
C LYS A 41 -6.52 -5.74 -14.11
N ASN A 42 -5.27 -6.19 -14.15
CA ASN A 42 -4.16 -5.71 -13.32
C ASN A 42 -3.93 -4.20 -13.49
N VAL A 43 -3.92 -3.68 -14.72
CA VAL A 43 -3.79 -2.24 -14.98
C VAL A 43 -4.98 -1.47 -14.41
N ARG A 44 -6.21 -2.01 -14.50
CA ARG A 44 -7.39 -1.41 -13.85
C ARG A 44 -7.29 -1.38 -12.34
N GLN A 45 -6.82 -2.45 -11.71
CA GLN A 45 -6.57 -2.51 -10.26
C GLN A 45 -5.46 -1.53 -9.85
N LEU A 46 -4.43 -1.35 -10.68
CA LEU A 46 -3.39 -0.36 -10.44
C LEU A 46 -3.96 1.07 -10.51
N LEU A 47 -4.80 1.38 -11.50
CA LEU A 47 -5.40 2.70 -11.67
C LEU A 47 -6.33 3.11 -10.52
N SER A 48 -6.98 2.16 -9.82
CA SER A 48 -7.83 2.50 -8.67
C SER A 48 -7.07 3.15 -7.51
N GLN A 49 -5.75 2.95 -7.45
CA GLN A 49 -4.88 3.50 -6.40
C GLN A 49 -4.74 5.02 -6.44
N TRP A 50 -5.07 5.66 -7.57
CA TRP A 50 -5.13 7.12 -7.67
C TRP A 50 -6.53 7.68 -7.33
N GLY A 51 -7.56 6.84 -7.29
CA GLY A 51 -8.94 7.23 -6.96
C GLY A 51 -9.66 8.07 -8.01
N GLY A 52 -9.01 8.45 -9.12
CA GLY A 52 -9.61 9.18 -10.24
C GLY A 52 -8.68 10.24 -10.83
N GLY A 53 -9.18 11.01 -11.80
CA GLY A 53 -8.44 12.14 -12.38
C GLY A 53 -7.18 11.75 -13.16
N THR A 54 -7.11 10.51 -13.65
CA THR A 54 -5.93 9.95 -14.34
C THR A 54 -6.20 9.74 -15.83
N LEU A 55 -5.18 9.96 -16.66
CA LEU A 55 -5.16 9.51 -18.06
C LEU A 55 -4.23 8.30 -18.20
N LEU A 56 -4.69 7.25 -18.88
CA LEU A 56 -3.85 6.12 -19.24
C LEU A 56 -3.32 6.34 -20.66
N LEU A 57 -2.00 6.32 -20.80
CA LEU A 57 -1.29 6.35 -22.06
C LEU A 57 -0.80 4.96 -22.43
N GLU A 58 -0.76 4.67 -23.73
CA GLU A 58 -0.23 3.45 -24.32
C GLU A 58 0.68 3.83 -25.50
N ASN A 59 1.73 3.06 -25.74
CA ASN A 59 2.55 3.21 -26.94
C ASN A 59 2.36 2.04 -27.90
N ASP A 60 2.93 2.16 -29.10
CA ASP A 60 2.95 1.15 -30.17
C ASP A 60 3.56 -0.21 -29.74
N VAL A 61 4.35 -0.19 -28.67
CA VAL A 61 5.01 -1.38 -28.10
C VAL A 61 4.17 -2.03 -26.99
N GLY A 62 3.04 -1.43 -26.57
CA GLY A 62 2.13 -1.95 -25.54
C GLY A 62 2.56 -1.62 -24.10
N GLU A 63 3.43 -0.63 -23.91
CA GLU A 63 3.81 -0.11 -22.59
C GLU A 63 2.81 0.96 -22.14
N TYR A 64 2.44 0.94 -20.86
CA TYR A 64 1.49 1.89 -20.29
C TYR A 64 2.20 2.99 -19.47
N ALA A 65 1.59 4.17 -19.40
CA ALA A 65 1.96 5.21 -18.45
C ALA A 65 0.73 5.93 -17.91
N VAL A 66 0.70 6.22 -16.62
CA VAL A 66 -0.40 6.97 -15.98
C VAL A 66 0.01 8.45 -15.89
N LEU A 67 -0.85 9.34 -16.37
CA LEU A 67 -0.72 10.78 -16.16
C LEU A 67 -1.72 11.27 -15.12
N VAL A 68 -1.25 12.11 -14.21
CA VAL A 68 -2.05 12.67 -13.12
C VAL A 68 -1.74 14.15 -12.95
N SER A 69 -2.75 14.95 -12.64
CA SER A 69 -2.59 16.39 -12.39
C SER A 69 -1.80 16.65 -11.10
N ALA A 70 -0.61 17.25 -11.22
CA ALA A 70 0.13 17.76 -10.06
C ALA A 70 -0.54 19.03 -9.50
N ALA A 71 -1.28 19.75 -10.34
CA ALA A 71 -2.03 20.95 -9.99
C ALA A 71 -3.29 20.68 -9.15
N ALA A 72 -3.66 19.41 -8.97
CA ALA A 72 -4.84 19.02 -8.22
C ALA A 72 -4.45 18.47 -6.84
N GLN A 73 -4.90 19.13 -5.78
CA GLN A 73 -4.71 18.66 -4.42
C GLN A 73 -5.71 17.52 -4.13
N PRO A 74 -5.26 16.29 -3.87
CA PRO A 74 -6.14 15.20 -3.47
C PRO A 74 -6.56 15.41 -2.01
N VAL A 75 -7.85 15.44 -1.75
CA VAL A 75 -8.43 15.59 -0.41
C VAL A 75 -9.62 14.65 -0.30
N ARG A 76 -9.79 14.03 0.85
CA ARG A 76 -11.07 13.42 1.22
C ARG A 76 -11.73 14.40 2.19
N PRO A 77 -12.71 15.21 1.74
CA PRO A 77 -13.38 16.13 2.61
C PRO A 77 -13.93 15.43 3.85
N ALA A 78 -13.55 15.92 5.03
CA ALA A 78 -14.25 15.56 6.24
C ALA A 78 -15.69 16.06 6.10
N MET A 79 -16.68 15.19 6.36
CA MET A 79 -18.07 15.65 6.55
C MET A 79 -18.16 16.70 7.66
N TRP A 80 -17.24 16.61 8.61
CA TRP A 80 -17.29 17.32 9.88
C TRP A 80 -16.78 18.75 9.75
N GLY A 81 -17.64 19.73 10.08
CA GLY A 81 -17.29 21.15 10.07
C GLY A 81 -17.22 21.83 8.69
N ALA A 82 -17.61 21.13 7.62
CA ALA A 82 -17.71 21.73 6.30
C ALA A 82 -18.83 22.80 6.27
N ALA A 83 -18.49 24.02 5.88
CA ALA A 83 -19.49 25.08 5.73
C ALA A 83 -20.54 24.67 4.69
N ALA A 84 -21.82 24.98 4.96
CA ALA A 84 -22.91 24.67 4.04
C ALA A 84 -22.64 25.29 2.65
N GLY A 85 -22.83 24.50 1.59
CA GLY A 85 -22.61 24.94 0.21
C GLY A 85 -21.17 24.76 -0.30
N THR A 86 -20.29 24.17 0.50
CA THR A 86 -18.95 23.77 0.06
C THR A 86 -18.99 22.38 -0.62
N PRO A 87 -18.14 22.09 -1.63
CA PRO A 87 -17.99 20.76 -2.22
C PRO A 87 -17.84 19.62 -1.19
N GLU A 88 -17.24 19.95 -0.05
CA GLU A 88 -17.00 19.12 1.12
C GLU A 88 -18.29 18.63 1.79
N SER A 89 -19.36 19.44 1.78
CA SER A 89 -20.70 19.04 2.24
C SER A 89 -21.49 18.22 1.21
N MET A 90 -21.13 18.30 -0.08
CA MET A 90 -21.87 17.67 -1.18
C MET A 90 -21.38 16.25 -1.52
N LEU A 91 -20.11 15.95 -1.26
CA LEU A 91 -19.47 14.66 -1.61
C LEU A 91 -18.81 14.01 -0.38
N PRO A 92 -19.58 13.69 0.67
CA PRO A 92 -19.06 13.19 1.93
C PRO A 92 -18.27 11.87 1.75
N GLY A 93 -17.04 11.83 2.25
CA GLY A 93 -16.20 10.63 2.24
C GLY A 93 -15.64 10.22 0.87
N GLN A 94 -15.94 10.95 -0.21
CA GLN A 94 -15.37 10.71 -1.54
C GLN A 94 -14.02 11.42 -1.70
N LEU A 95 -13.12 10.83 -2.51
CA LEU A 95 -11.90 11.52 -2.92
C LEU A 95 -12.26 12.65 -3.90
N VAL A 96 -11.82 13.86 -3.57
CA VAL A 96 -12.01 15.06 -4.39
C VAL A 96 -10.66 15.65 -4.75
N PHE A 97 -10.55 16.15 -5.98
CA PHE A 97 -9.37 16.81 -6.51
C PHE A 97 -9.59 18.33 -6.57
N ARG A 98 -9.10 19.06 -5.57
CA ARG A 98 -9.22 20.52 -5.53
C ARG A 98 -8.26 21.14 -6.53
N CYS A 99 -8.80 21.80 -7.55
CA CYS A 99 -8.03 22.46 -8.60
C CYS A 99 -7.98 23.98 -8.38
N GLY A 100 -6.90 24.64 -8.79
CA GLY A 100 -6.85 26.10 -8.90
C GLY A 100 -6.56 26.87 -7.60
N ARG A 101 -6.00 26.21 -6.58
CA ARG A 101 -5.52 26.88 -5.36
C ARG A 101 -4.18 27.55 -5.62
N GLU A 102 -4.10 28.87 -5.48
CA GLU A 102 -2.86 29.63 -5.72
C GLU A 102 -1.71 29.18 -4.83
N GLU A 103 -1.96 28.95 -3.55
CA GLU A 103 -0.96 28.43 -2.60
C GLU A 103 -0.39 27.08 -3.05
N TRP A 104 -1.25 26.12 -3.41
CA TRP A 104 -0.83 24.81 -3.93
C TRP A 104 0.00 24.95 -5.21
N MET A 105 -0.45 25.81 -6.13
CA MET A 105 0.23 26.05 -7.39
C MET A 105 1.59 26.75 -7.21
N SER A 106 1.73 27.59 -6.18
CA SER A 106 2.96 28.34 -5.90
C SER A 106 4.11 27.47 -5.41
N ASN A 107 3.80 26.32 -4.79
CA ASN A 107 4.79 25.35 -4.34
C ASN A 107 5.26 24.38 -5.44
N LEU A 108 4.53 24.31 -6.57
CA LEU A 108 4.95 23.50 -7.71
C LEU A 108 6.12 24.17 -8.44
N PRO A 109 7.18 23.43 -8.81
CA PRO A 109 8.24 23.95 -9.64
C PRO A 109 7.73 24.53 -10.97
N ALA A 110 8.43 25.54 -11.50
CA ALA A 110 8.07 26.13 -12.78
C ALA A 110 8.00 25.06 -13.88
N GLY A 111 6.87 25.01 -14.60
CA GLY A 111 6.63 24.05 -15.68
C GLY A 111 6.01 22.71 -15.26
N VAL A 112 6.00 22.35 -13.97
CA VAL A 112 5.40 21.09 -13.49
C VAL A 112 3.89 21.25 -13.35
N ARG A 113 3.12 20.48 -14.12
CA ARG A 113 1.64 20.48 -14.07
C ARG A 113 1.02 19.09 -14.04
N HIS A 114 1.76 18.07 -14.43
CA HIS A 114 1.38 16.67 -14.34
C HIS A 114 2.55 15.79 -13.94
N TYR A 115 2.25 14.70 -13.24
CA TYR A 115 3.17 13.60 -13.05
C TYR A 115 2.93 12.53 -14.11
N ARG A 116 4.01 11.85 -14.51
CA ARG A 116 3.96 10.65 -15.34
C ARG A 116 4.51 9.47 -14.56
N TYR A 117 3.70 8.43 -14.43
CA TYR A 117 4.06 7.17 -13.79
C TYR A 117 4.16 6.09 -14.87
N PRO A 118 5.37 5.73 -15.32
CA PRO A 118 5.55 4.57 -16.19
C PRO A 118 5.01 3.33 -15.49
N VAL A 119 4.22 2.52 -16.18
CA VAL A 119 3.72 1.25 -15.66
C VAL A 119 4.68 0.16 -16.07
N HIS A 120 5.07 -0.68 -15.12
CA HIS A 120 5.89 -1.85 -15.42
C HIS A 120 5.16 -2.76 -16.42
N PHE A 121 5.87 -3.42 -17.33
CA PHE A 121 5.23 -4.18 -18.42
C PHE A 121 4.34 -5.35 -17.91
N SER A 122 4.53 -5.81 -16.66
CA SER A 122 3.63 -6.76 -16.01
C SER A 122 2.26 -6.18 -15.65
N GLY A 123 2.09 -4.85 -15.67
CA GLY A 123 0.90 -4.13 -15.27
C GLY A 123 0.57 -4.18 -13.77
N THR A 124 1.51 -4.59 -12.92
CA THR A 124 1.26 -4.81 -11.48
C THR A 124 1.71 -3.66 -10.58
N PHE A 125 2.61 -2.79 -11.05
CA PHE A 125 3.05 -1.60 -10.32
C PHE A 125 3.47 -0.49 -11.27
N ALA A 126 3.60 0.73 -10.75
CA ALA A 126 4.08 1.88 -11.48
C ALA A 126 5.34 2.45 -10.82
N PHE A 127 6.20 3.06 -11.63
CA PHE A 127 7.39 3.74 -11.16
C PHE A 127 7.06 5.18 -10.75
N THR A 128 7.73 5.67 -9.72
CA THR A 128 7.64 7.03 -9.21
C THR A 128 8.97 7.76 -9.52
N PRO A 129 9.07 8.49 -10.65
CA PRO A 129 10.36 9.01 -11.12
C PRO A 129 10.98 10.09 -10.21
N THR A 130 10.15 10.72 -9.37
CA THR A 130 10.56 11.74 -8.40
C THR A 130 9.93 11.44 -7.04
N LEU A 131 10.52 11.97 -5.97
CA LEU A 131 9.96 11.87 -4.63
C LEU A 131 8.59 12.55 -4.56
N SER A 132 8.39 13.72 -5.19
CA SER A 132 7.07 14.37 -5.28
C SER A 132 5.99 13.46 -5.89
N ALA A 133 6.29 12.77 -6.99
CA ALA A 133 5.37 11.81 -7.59
C ALA A 133 5.11 10.63 -6.64
N GLY A 134 6.14 10.17 -5.92
CA GLY A 134 5.99 9.19 -4.86
C GLY A 134 5.03 9.64 -3.76
N LEU A 135 5.31 10.78 -3.12
CA LEU A 135 4.48 11.34 -2.06
C LEU A 135 3.02 11.59 -2.52
N TYR A 136 2.83 12.04 -3.75
CA TYR A 136 1.50 12.21 -4.33
C TYR A 136 0.75 10.88 -4.45
N LEU A 137 1.38 9.84 -5.01
CA LEU A 137 0.78 8.50 -5.10
C LEU A 137 0.52 7.90 -3.71
N LEU A 138 1.43 8.09 -2.76
CA LEU A 138 1.25 7.65 -1.38
C LEU A 138 0.00 8.28 -0.77
N LEU A 139 -0.14 9.61 -0.89
CA LEU A 139 -1.31 10.35 -0.40
C LEU A 139 -2.60 9.85 -1.05
N CYS A 140 -2.61 9.64 -2.37
CA CYS A 140 -3.75 9.05 -3.08
C CYS A 140 -4.10 7.63 -2.60
N ARG A 141 -3.10 6.74 -2.45
CA ARG A 141 -3.31 5.38 -1.92
C ARG A 141 -3.91 5.41 -0.53
N PHE A 142 -3.40 6.30 0.32
CA PHE A 142 -3.88 6.44 1.68
C PHE A 142 -5.33 6.96 1.71
N LEU A 143 -5.60 8.01 0.93
CA LEU A 143 -6.95 8.57 0.78
C LEU A 143 -7.94 7.64 0.05
N THR A 144 -7.49 6.56 -0.57
CA THR A 144 -8.33 5.55 -1.24
C THR A 144 -8.34 4.20 -0.51
N TRP A 145 -7.77 4.14 0.70
CA TRP A 145 -7.71 2.95 1.56
C TRP A 145 -6.93 1.76 0.97
N HIS A 146 -6.00 2.01 0.06
CA HIS A 146 -5.02 1.02 -0.40
C HIS A 146 -3.87 0.91 0.61
N PHE A 147 -4.21 0.55 1.86
CA PHE A 147 -3.29 0.56 3.01
C PHE A 147 -2.10 -0.39 2.83
N SER A 148 -2.32 -1.56 2.22
CA SER A 148 -1.24 -2.52 1.97
C SER A 148 -0.14 -1.93 1.08
N GLU A 149 -0.54 -1.13 0.09
CA GLU A 149 0.34 -0.43 -0.83
C GLU A 149 0.99 0.81 -0.19
N VAL A 150 0.34 1.44 0.80
CA VAL A 150 0.96 2.49 1.62
C VAL A 150 2.09 1.90 2.46
N VAL A 151 1.84 0.78 3.15
CA VAL A 151 2.86 0.07 3.95
C VAL A 151 4.03 -0.36 3.08
N ALA A 152 3.76 -0.99 1.92
CA ALA A 152 4.81 -1.39 0.98
C ALA A 152 5.64 -0.21 0.46
N MET A 153 5.05 0.98 0.37
CA MET A 153 5.70 2.19 -0.13
C MET A 153 6.40 2.99 0.97
N ALA A 154 6.05 2.80 2.25
CA ALA A 154 6.56 3.59 3.36
C ALA A 154 8.10 3.63 3.40
N GLY A 155 8.76 2.47 3.21
CA GLY A 155 10.23 2.38 3.20
C GLY A 155 10.92 3.04 2.00
N THR A 156 10.18 3.50 0.99
CA THR A 156 10.74 4.20 -0.18
C THR A 156 10.77 5.72 -0.01
N ILE A 157 10.20 6.23 1.08
CA ILE A 157 10.13 7.66 1.35
C ILE A 157 11.44 8.13 1.97
N ALA A 158 12.03 9.12 1.34
CA ALA A 158 13.19 9.86 1.86
C ALA A 158 12.73 11.21 2.44
N GLU A 159 13.68 12.01 2.90
CA GLU A 159 13.40 13.35 3.45
C GLU A 159 12.85 14.32 2.37
N ALA A 160 11.78 15.05 2.72
CA ALA A 160 11.13 16.03 1.85
C ALA A 160 11.84 17.40 1.94
N TYR A 161 12.45 17.86 0.85
CA TYR A 161 13.24 19.10 0.85
C TYR A 161 12.59 20.25 0.08
N THR A 162 11.98 19.96 -1.07
CA THR A 162 11.37 20.98 -1.93
C THR A 162 10.04 21.48 -1.37
N GLY A 163 9.58 22.66 -1.81
CA GLY A 163 8.27 23.20 -1.42
C GLY A 163 7.12 22.25 -1.77
N GLU A 164 7.21 21.59 -2.93
CA GLU A 164 6.25 20.57 -3.39
C GLU A 164 6.25 19.32 -2.50
N GLU A 165 7.42 18.79 -2.14
CA GLU A 165 7.50 17.60 -1.29
C GLU A 165 6.99 17.90 0.13
N LYS A 166 7.34 19.07 0.68
CA LYS A 166 6.88 19.51 2.00
C LYS A 166 5.37 19.68 2.04
N GLN A 167 4.75 20.34 1.06
CA GLN A 167 3.28 20.48 1.04
C GLN A 167 2.58 19.11 0.93
N LEU A 168 3.16 18.14 0.21
CA LEU A 168 2.60 16.79 0.08
C LEU A 168 2.74 16.04 1.40
N TRP A 169 3.88 16.17 2.08
CA TRP A 169 4.11 15.59 3.39
C TRP A 169 3.15 16.18 4.45
N GLU A 170 3.04 17.50 4.50
CA GLU A 170 2.13 18.22 5.41
C GLU A 170 0.65 17.85 5.15
N SER A 171 0.29 17.58 3.89
CA SER A 171 -1.07 17.14 3.54
C SER A 171 -1.45 15.80 4.17
N LEU A 172 -0.48 14.96 4.56
CA LEU A 172 -0.75 13.71 5.30
C LEU A 172 -1.38 13.98 6.68
N LYS A 173 -1.22 15.19 7.25
CA LYS A 173 -1.87 15.56 8.53
C LYS A 173 -3.39 15.47 8.48
N ILE A 174 -3.99 15.65 7.29
CA ILE A 174 -5.45 15.50 7.09
C ILE A 174 -5.91 14.08 7.46
N LEU A 175 -5.00 13.10 7.47
CA LEU A 175 -5.26 11.70 7.76
C LEU A 175 -5.12 11.35 9.25
N GLU A 176 -4.62 12.25 10.10
CA GLU A 176 -4.44 12.01 11.54
C GLU A 176 -5.74 11.58 12.24
N PRO A 177 -6.92 12.18 11.95
CA PRO A 177 -8.18 11.77 12.58
C PRO A 177 -8.75 10.43 12.08
N ASP A 178 -8.20 9.84 11.02
CA ASP A 178 -8.71 8.57 10.48
C ASP A 178 -8.48 7.45 11.50
N SER A 179 -9.58 6.93 12.04
CA SER A 179 -9.61 5.96 13.13
C SER A 179 -9.53 4.50 12.66
N HIS A 180 -9.45 4.26 11.34
CA HIS A 180 -9.31 2.93 10.75
C HIS A 180 -8.03 2.25 11.24
N ALA A 181 -8.12 0.98 11.65
CA ALA A 181 -7.00 0.24 12.24
C ALA A 181 -5.77 0.17 11.32
N ASP A 182 -5.99 -0.14 10.04
CA ASP A 182 -4.90 -0.15 9.05
C ASP A 182 -4.34 1.23 8.72
N ALA A 183 -5.14 2.30 8.87
CA ALA A 183 -4.64 3.66 8.70
C ALA A 183 -3.66 4.03 9.81
N ILE A 184 -3.98 3.65 11.06
CA ILE A 184 -3.07 3.79 12.19
C ILE A 184 -1.77 3.01 11.92
N ALA A 185 -1.88 1.77 11.45
CA ALA A 185 -0.71 0.95 11.10
C ALA A 185 0.15 1.60 10.01
N CYS A 186 -0.46 2.14 8.96
CA CYS A 186 0.24 2.89 7.90
C CYS A 186 1.02 4.09 8.46
N ARG A 187 0.40 4.87 9.36
CA ARG A 187 1.08 6.02 10.01
C ARG A 187 2.29 5.58 10.81
N LEU A 188 2.21 4.44 11.50
CA LEU A 188 3.36 3.88 12.21
C LEU A 188 4.45 3.39 11.25
N HIS A 189 4.13 2.68 10.17
CA HIS A 189 5.13 2.31 9.16
C HIS A 189 5.85 3.54 8.57
N LEU A 190 5.11 4.63 8.33
CA LEU A 190 5.68 5.91 7.91
C LEU A 190 6.55 6.56 9.01
N SER A 191 6.12 6.51 10.27
CA SER A 191 6.92 6.97 11.41
C SER A 191 8.25 6.20 11.53
N LEU A 192 8.25 4.87 11.33
CA LEU A 192 9.47 4.06 11.32
C LEU A 192 10.37 4.41 10.15
N ALA A 193 9.80 4.54 8.94
CA ALA A 193 10.56 4.91 7.75
C ALA A 193 11.26 6.27 7.94
N MET A 194 10.64 7.20 8.67
CA MET A 194 11.22 8.50 8.92
C MET A 194 12.19 8.58 10.12
N ALA A 195 12.17 7.60 11.01
CA ALA A 195 12.98 7.63 12.24
C ALA A 195 14.49 7.88 12.01
N PRO A 196 15.16 7.33 10.96
CA PRO A 196 16.57 7.57 10.71
C PRO A 196 16.93 9.03 10.34
N TYR A 197 15.97 9.82 9.84
CA TYR A 197 16.22 11.15 9.30
C TYR A 197 16.12 12.28 10.35
N GLY A 198 15.77 11.96 11.60
CA GLY A 198 15.79 12.90 12.72
C GLY A 198 14.68 13.97 12.72
N VAL A 199 14.92 15.07 13.46
CA VAL A 199 13.91 16.09 13.82
C VAL A 199 13.65 17.12 12.70
N ALA A 200 14.42 17.09 11.60
CA ALA A 200 14.35 18.10 10.54
C ALA A 200 12.98 18.14 9.83
N MET A 201 12.25 17.02 9.83
CA MET A 201 10.88 16.93 9.34
C MET A 201 9.96 16.44 10.45
N ALA A 202 9.07 17.31 10.92
CA ALA A 202 8.08 16.93 11.92
C ALA A 202 7.13 15.86 11.32
N LEU A 203 6.88 14.79 12.09
CA LEU A 203 5.85 13.84 11.74
C LEU A 203 4.48 14.56 11.77
N PRO A 204 3.56 14.24 10.84
CA PRO A 204 2.27 14.93 10.78
C PRO A 204 1.33 14.60 11.96
N TRP A 205 1.70 13.64 12.81
CA TRP A 205 0.90 13.09 13.91
C TRP A 205 1.75 12.75 15.13
N ASP A 206 1.11 12.64 16.29
CA ASP A 206 1.73 12.14 17.54
C ASP A 206 1.95 10.62 17.49
N THR A 207 3.21 10.18 17.38
CA THR A 207 3.56 8.75 17.27
C THR A 207 3.19 7.95 18.52
N GLY A 208 3.28 8.53 19.72
CA GLY A 208 2.91 7.85 20.96
C GLY A 208 1.40 7.61 21.03
N ALA A 209 0.60 8.61 20.65
CA ALA A 209 -0.86 8.47 20.56
C ALA A 209 -1.26 7.44 19.49
N GLN A 210 -0.62 7.45 18.32
CA GLN A 210 -0.88 6.46 17.26
C GLN A 210 -0.52 5.04 17.71
N LEU A 211 0.59 4.85 18.43
CA LEU A 211 0.96 3.53 18.96
C LEU A 211 -0.05 3.02 20.00
N LEU A 212 -0.52 3.88 20.90
CA LEU A 212 -1.55 3.51 21.88
C LEU A 212 -2.83 3.05 21.19
N GLU A 213 -3.32 3.80 20.21
CA GLU A 213 -4.50 3.42 19.42
C GLU A 213 -4.26 2.13 18.60
N TYR A 214 -3.05 1.94 18.07
CA TYR A 214 -2.66 0.70 17.40
C TYR A 214 -2.74 -0.50 18.35
N VAL A 215 -2.21 -0.38 19.57
CA VAL A 215 -2.25 -1.46 20.57
C VAL A 215 -3.69 -1.82 20.93
N ARG A 216 -4.55 -0.81 21.15
CA ARG A 216 -5.99 -1.01 21.42
C ARG A 216 -6.71 -1.71 20.27
N LYS A 217 -6.36 -1.37 19.03
CA LYS A 217 -7.01 -1.88 17.80
C LYS A 217 -6.21 -2.99 17.12
N ARG A 218 -5.16 -3.54 17.74
CA ARG A 218 -4.24 -4.50 17.10
C ARG A 218 -4.95 -5.72 16.50
N HIS A 219 -6.05 -6.13 17.11
CA HIS A 219 -6.89 -7.24 16.67
C HIS A 219 -7.74 -6.95 15.42
N LEU A 220 -7.92 -5.66 15.08
CA LEU A 220 -8.61 -5.18 13.88
C LEU A 220 -7.66 -4.81 12.75
N VAL A 221 -6.35 -4.72 13.03
CA VAL A 221 -5.34 -4.43 12.01
C VAL A 221 -5.16 -5.66 11.13
N SER A 222 -5.30 -5.46 9.82
CA SER A 222 -5.04 -6.48 8.81
C SER A 222 -3.60 -6.97 8.92
N ALA A 223 -3.40 -8.28 8.84
CA ALA A 223 -2.10 -8.92 9.01
C ALA A 223 -1.02 -8.40 8.03
N ILE A 224 -1.42 -7.94 6.83
CA ILE A 224 -0.50 -7.36 5.85
C ILE A 224 -0.05 -5.93 6.22
N CYS A 225 -0.84 -5.21 7.01
CA CYS A 225 -0.54 -3.86 7.48
C CYS A 225 0.11 -3.87 8.88
N ALA A 226 0.02 -4.99 9.61
CA ALA A 226 0.55 -5.12 10.96
C ALA A 226 2.07 -4.90 10.99
N LEU A 227 2.55 -4.35 12.11
CA LEU A 227 3.97 -4.24 12.40
C LEU A 227 4.53 -5.63 12.77
N SER A 228 5.78 -5.89 12.45
CA SER A 228 6.49 -7.04 13.01
C SER A 228 6.74 -6.83 14.51
N LEU A 229 7.06 -7.91 15.24
CA LEU A 229 7.34 -7.81 16.68
C LEU A 229 8.53 -6.87 16.95
N GLU A 230 9.56 -6.94 16.10
CA GLU A 230 10.77 -6.13 16.17
C GLU A 230 10.46 -4.66 15.84
N GLN A 231 9.59 -4.41 14.86
CA GLN A 231 9.12 -3.07 14.53
C GLN A 231 8.32 -2.45 15.68
N GLU A 232 7.40 -3.20 16.29
CA GLU A 232 6.66 -2.73 17.47
C GLU A 232 7.62 -2.39 18.64
N LEU A 233 8.58 -3.27 18.93
CA LEU A 233 9.59 -3.04 19.98
C LEU A 233 10.44 -1.80 19.71
N THR A 234 10.76 -1.51 18.45
CA THR A 234 11.53 -0.31 18.06
C THR A 234 10.83 0.98 18.51
N PHE A 235 9.50 1.02 18.50
CA PHE A 235 8.76 2.20 18.98
C PHE A 235 8.91 2.44 20.48
N PHE A 236 9.00 1.38 21.29
CA PHE A 236 9.19 1.50 22.73
C PHE A 236 10.55 2.06 23.13
N GLU A 237 11.50 2.10 22.20
CA GLU A 237 12.80 2.76 22.39
C GLU A 237 12.78 4.26 22.07
N LEU A 238 11.72 4.76 21.42
CA LEU A 238 11.59 6.18 21.10
C LEU A 238 11.32 7.03 22.35
N PRO A 239 12.02 8.16 22.55
CA PRO A 239 11.84 9.01 23.73
C PRO A 239 10.39 9.48 23.97
N GLN A 240 9.66 9.78 22.89
CA GLN A 240 8.28 10.26 22.93
C GLN A 240 7.32 9.20 23.51
N VAL A 241 7.58 7.92 23.19
CA VAL A 241 6.81 6.78 23.69
C VAL A 241 7.20 6.46 25.12
N ARG A 242 8.50 6.43 25.43
CA ARG A 242 9.01 6.20 26.80
C ARG A 242 8.50 7.22 27.80
N ASN A 243 8.43 8.50 27.42
CA ASN A 243 7.86 9.55 28.28
C ASN A 243 6.36 9.36 28.52
N SER A 244 5.62 8.85 27.52
CA SER A 244 4.20 8.50 27.65
C SER A 244 3.98 7.25 28.52
N GLU A 245 4.93 6.31 28.49
CA GLU A 245 4.97 5.11 29.34
C GLU A 245 5.29 5.44 30.80
N MET A 246 6.27 6.33 31.03
CA MET A 246 6.83 6.67 32.35
C MET A 246 6.14 7.84 33.06
N SER A 247 5.23 8.57 32.41
CA SER A 247 4.60 9.73 33.03
C SER A 247 3.78 9.29 34.26
N SER A 248 4.21 9.77 35.42
CA SER A 248 3.63 9.51 36.74
C SER A 248 2.15 9.90 36.75
N GLY A 249 1.27 8.90 36.57
CA GLY A 249 -0.18 9.09 36.39
C GLY A 249 -0.89 7.98 35.60
N GLY A 250 -0.17 7.01 35.01
CA GLY A 250 -0.80 5.81 34.44
C GLY A 250 -1.64 6.05 33.19
N LYS A 251 -1.24 6.97 32.31
CA LYS A 251 -2.05 7.37 31.14
C LYS A 251 -2.17 6.32 30.03
N ALA A 252 -1.35 5.25 30.04
CA ALA A 252 -1.35 4.21 28.99
C ALA A 252 -0.84 2.84 29.49
N PRO A 253 -1.53 2.17 30.44
CA PRO A 253 -1.16 0.81 30.89
C PRO A 253 -1.09 -0.22 29.77
N GLU A 254 -1.88 -0.04 28.70
CA GLU A 254 -1.92 -0.95 27.55
C GLU A 254 -0.56 -1.03 26.83
N LEU A 255 0.19 0.08 26.77
CA LEU A 255 1.52 0.10 26.17
C LEU A 255 2.52 -0.75 26.97
N ARG A 256 2.49 -0.66 28.31
CA ARG A 256 3.36 -1.45 29.19
C ARG A 256 3.04 -2.94 29.10
N ALA A 257 1.74 -3.26 29.13
CA ALA A 257 1.27 -4.63 28.94
C ALA A 257 1.71 -5.19 27.58
N ARG A 258 1.59 -4.39 26.50
CA ARG A 258 2.02 -4.80 25.16
C ARG A 258 3.52 -5.04 25.10
N ARG A 259 4.35 -4.14 25.65
CA ARG A 259 5.81 -4.30 25.69
C ARG A 259 6.22 -5.62 26.36
N ALA A 260 5.66 -5.92 27.53
CA ALA A 260 5.95 -7.15 28.27
C ALA A 260 5.62 -8.41 27.44
N VAL A 261 4.46 -8.41 26.76
CA VAL A 261 4.06 -9.51 25.86
C VAL A 261 5.04 -9.64 24.68
N LEU A 262 5.43 -8.54 24.04
CA LEU A 262 6.35 -8.56 22.91
C LEU A 262 7.74 -9.06 23.28
N GLU A 263 8.30 -8.58 24.40
CA GLU A 263 9.61 -9.02 24.92
C GLU A 263 9.60 -10.52 25.23
N HIS A 264 8.49 -11.03 25.80
CA HIS A 264 8.32 -12.46 26.04
C HIS A 264 8.27 -13.27 24.73
N LEU A 265 7.48 -12.83 23.75
CA LEU A 265 7.37 -13.51 22.46
C LEU A 265 8.71 -13.54 21.71
N VAL A 266 9.44 -12.43 21.65
CA VAL A 266 10.77 -12.38 21.01
C VAL A 266 11.81 -13.22 21.78
N GLY A 267 11.75 -13.24 23.11
CA GLY A 267 12.60 -14.08 23.96
C GLY A 267 12.43 -15.58 23.69
N SER A 268 11.18 -16.03 23.51
CA SER A 268 10.86 -17.43 23.23
C SER A 268 11.46 -17.94 21.90
N LYS A 269 11.51 -17.13 20.84
CA LYS A 269 12.12 -17.48 19.54
C LYS A 269 13.60 -17.87 19.64
N LYS A 270 14.36 -17.16 20.48
CA LYS A 270 15.80 -17.42 20.64
C LYS A 270 16.07 -18.79 21.27
N SER A 271 15.14 -19.30 22.07
CA SER A 271 15.26 -20.60 22.75
C SER A 271 14.88 -21.79 21.85
N SER A 272 14.00 -21.62 20.86
CA SER A 272 13.54 -22.71 19.98
C SER A 272 14.53 -23.05 18.84
N HIS A 273 15.53 -22.21 18.58
CA HIS A 273 16.65 -22.53 17.68
C HIS A 273 17.85 -23.19 18.36
N ALA A 274 17.86 -23.30 19.70
CA ALA A 274 18.81 -24.13 20.42
C ALA A 274 18.26 -25.57 20.44
N GLY A 275 18.79 -26.41 19.54
CA GLY A 275 18.22 -27.71 19.23
C GLY A 275 17.98 -28.63 20.43
N GLU A 276 16.72 -28.99 20.65
CA GLU A 276 16.32 -30.22 21.33
C GLU A 276 14.95 -30.64 20.80
N GLY A 277 14.95 -31.71 19.98
CA GLY A 277 13.77 -32.27 19.32
C GLY A 277 12.90 -33.11 20.24
N LEU A 278 12.36 -32.51 21.31
CA LEU A 278 11.35 -33.14 22.15
C LEU A 278 10.13 -32.21 22.29
N SER A 279 9.00 -32.72 21.80
CA SER A 279 7.65 -32.17 21.93
C SER A 279 7.26 -32.01 23.40
N ARG A 280 7.70 -30.90 24.01
CA ARG A 280 7.24 -30.51 25.34
C ARG A 280 5.80 -29.98 25.21
N PRO A 281 4.84 -30.49 25.99
CA PRO A 281 3.47 -29.98 25.95
C PRO A 281 3.48 -28.49 26.30
N VAL A 282 2.96 -27.67 25.39
CA VAL A 282 2.96 -26.22 25.51
C VAL A 282 2.04 -25.84 26.67
N ARG A 283 2.63 -25.38 27.78
CA ARG A 283 1.87 -24.86 28.91
C ARG A 283 1.46 -23.42 28.60
N PRO A 284 0.27 -22.97 29.03
CA PRO A 284 -0.08 -21.56 28.96
C PRO A 284 0.99 -20.73 29.65
N VAL A 285 1.51 -19.72 28.96
CA VAL A 285 2.50 -18.81 29.55
C VAL A 285 1.75 -17.64 30.16
N GLU A 286 1.91 -17.48 31.46
CA GLU A 286 1.37 -16.36 32.20
C GLU A 286 2.35 -15.20 32.11
N VAL A 287 1.96 -14.13 31.41
CA VAL A 287 2.74 -12.90 31.29
C VAL A 287 2.16 -11.91 32.28
N GLU A 288 2.96 -11.48 33.25
CA GLU A 288 2.56 -10.40 34.15
C GLU A 288 2.35 -9.11 33.34
N VAL A 289 1.18 -8.51 33.49
CA VAL A 289 0.82 -7.25 32.83
C VAL A 289 0.16 -6.32 33.84
N ASP A 290 0.49 -5.03 33.74
CA ASP A 290 -0.22 -3.99 34.48
C ASP A 290 -1.25 -3.33 33.55
N LEU A 291 -2.49 -3.80 33.65
CA LEU A 291 -3.63 -3.24 32.91
C LEU A 291 -4.15 -1.92 33.50
N GLY A 292 -3.50 -1.40 34.55
CA GLY A 292 -3.93 -0.20 35.26
C GLY A 292 -5.17 -0.45 36.14
N PRO A 293 -5.74 0.61 36.71
CA PRO A 293 -6.96 0.49 37.49
C PRO A 293 -8.11 0.02 36.59
N VAL A 294 -8.97 -0.86 37.09
CA VAL A 294 -10.26 -1.13 36.44
C VAL A 294 -11.01 0.20 36.39
N ILE A 295 -11.23 0.71 35.18
CA ILE A 295 -12.18 1.79 34.95
C ILE A 295 -13.54 1.14 35.09
N ASP A 296 -14.06 1.21 36.30
CA ASP A 296 -15.42 0.81 36.58
C ASP A 296 -16.37 1.70 35.76
N ASP A 297 -17.48 1.16 35.25
CA ASP A 297 -18.45 2.02 34.57
C ASP A 297 -18.85 3.14 35.55
N SER A 298 -18.84 4.39 35.10
CA SER A 298 -19.35 5.53 35.87
C SER A 298 -20.87 5.43 36.13
N GLY A 299 -21.47 4.28 35.80
CA GLY A 299 -22.67 3.78 36.42
C GLY A 299 -23.94 4.05 35.64
N PHE A 300 -23.93 4.12 34.30
CA PHE A 300 -25.20 4.29 33.60
C PHE A 300 -26.11 3.10 33.96
N ASP A 301 -25.67 1.87 33.75
CA ASP A 301 -26.51 0.70 34.03
C ASP A 301 -26.62 0.40 35.54
N ARG A 302 -25.78 1.01 36.37
CA ARG A 302 -25.80 0.86 37.85
C ARG A 302 -26.72 1.86 38.56
N VAL A 303 -27.08 2.94 37.90
CA VAL A 303 -27.93 3.99 38.46
C VAL A 303 -29.39 3.54 38.41
N VAL A 304 -29.94 3.22 39.58
CA VAL A 304 -31.39 3.04 39.78
C VAL A 304 -32.02 4.41 39.99
N ASP A 305 -32.34 5.09 38.89
CA ASP A 305 -32.98 6.41 38.94
C ASP A 305 -34.51 6.29 38.94
N LYS A 306 -35.11 6.52 40.12
CA LYS A 306 -36.56 6.58 40.30
C LYS A 306 -37.10 8.01 40.37
N SER A 307 -36.37 9.00 39.86
CA SER A 307 -36.71 10.42 40.01
C SER A 307 -38.08 10.79 39.45
N PHE A 308 -38.59 10.11 38.42
CA PHE A 308 -39.96 10.32 37.93
C PHE A 308 -41.04 10.02 38.97
N LEU A 309 -40.75 9.24 40.03
CA LEU A 309 -41.71 8.93 41.10
C LEU A 309 -41.96 10.11 42.05
N ARG A 310 -41.08 11.11 42.10
CA ARG A 310 -41.23 12.29 42.99
C ARG A 310 -42.43 13.15 42.56
N ASP A 311 -42.97 13.96 43.49
CA ASP A 311 -44.18 14.76 43.26
C ASP A 311 -43.99 15.84 42.17
N PHE A 312 -45.04 16.01 41.36
CA PHE A 312 -45.01 16.73 40.08
C PHE A 312 -44.72 18.24 40.15
N GLY A 313 -44.74 18.86 41.34
CA GLY A 313 -44.44 20.30 41.50
C GLY A 313 -43.01 20.69 41.09
N ILE A 314 -42.09 19.72 40.99
CA ILE A 314 -40.70 19.92 40.56
C ILE A 314 -40.62 20.03 39.02
N PHE A 315 -41.53 19.43 38.26
CA PHE A 315 -41.55 19.56 36.79
C PHE A 315 -41.95 20.96 36.33
N ASP A 316 -42.84 21.63 37.06
CA ASP A 316 -43.18 23.03 36.82
C ASP A 316 -42.01 23.97 37.18
N GLN A 317 -41.22 23.62 38.20
CA GLN A 317 -39.97 24.33 38.55
C GLN A 317 -38.83 24.06 37.54
N LEU A 318 -38.72 22.82 37.03
CA LEU A 318 -37.79 22.46 35.95
C LEU A 318 -38.19 23.13 34.64
N ALA A 319 -39.48 23.15 34.29
CA ALA A 319 -39.99 23.88 33.13
C ALA A 319 -39.75 25.40 33.24
N ALA A 320 -39.79 25.95 34.46
CA ALA A 320 -39.40 27.34 34.73
C ALA A 320 -37.87 27.56 34.61
N SER A 321 -37.04 26.54 34.86
CA SER A 321 -35.58 26.60 34.65
C SER A 321 -35.11 26.25 33.23
N VAL A 322 -35.98 25.62 32.43
CA VAL A 322 -35.74 25.17 31.04
C VAL A 322 -36.50 26.06 30.04
N SER A 323 -36.93 27.26 30.45
CA SER A 323 -37.51 28.27 29.55
C SER A 323 -36.46 28.76 28.55
N GLY A 324 -36.22 27.97 27.50
CA GLY A 324 -35.20 28.21 26.50
C GLY A 324 -34.86 27.02 25.58
N VAL A 325 -35.17 25.78 25.96
CA VAL A 325 -34.85 24.61 25.11
C VAL A 325 -36.06 24.20 24.29
N SER A 326 -36.20 24.80 23.09
CA SER A 326 -37.12 24.29 22.07
C SER A 326 -36.48 23.08 21.41
N TYR A 327 -36.96 21.87 21.71
CA TYR A 327 -36.59 20.68 20.93
C TYR A 327 -37.07 20.86 19.48
N SER A 328 -36.14 21.11 18.57
CA SER A 328 -36.37 21.15 17.12
C SER A 328 -36.38 19.72 16.60
N ARG A 329 -37.57 19.14 16.56
CA ARG A 329 -37.81 17.79 16.03
C ARG A 329 -37.21 17.64 14.62
N PRO A 330 -36.56 16.51 14.29
CA PRO A 330 -36.10 16.23 12.93
C PRO A 330 -37.24 16.32 11.91
N ASP A 331 -36.95 16.87 10.73
CA ASP A 331 -37.95 17.01 9.65
C ASP A 331 -38.43 15.63 9.11
N ALA A 332 -37.56 14.62 9.16
CA ALA A 332 -37.86 13.25 8.75
C ALA A 332 -38.17 12.35 9.95
N THR A 333 -39.30 11.64 9.91
CA THR A 333 -39.72 10.69 10.95
C THR A 333 -39.13 9.29 10.77
N THR A 334 -38.63 8.98 9.57
CA THR A 334 -38.00 7.69 9.27
C THR A 334 -36.72 7.95 8.49
N MET A 335 -35.62 7.44 9.01
CA MET A 335 -34.27 7.63 8.47
C MET A 335 -33.64 6.25 8.29
N VAL A 336 -33.19 5.94 7.07
CA VAL A 336 -32.66 4.61 6.73
C VAL A 336 -31.31 4.75 6.02
N GLY A 337 -30.37 3.87 6.35
CA GLY A 337 -29.06 3.77 5.71
C GLY A 337 -28.25 5.06 5.83
N LEU A 338 -27.95 5.68 4.68
CA LEU A 338 -27.09 6.86 4.63
C LEU A 338 -27.71 8.08 5.33
N ASP A 339 -29.04 8.23 5.31
CA ASP A 339 -29.70 9.36 5.96
C ASP A 339 -29.70 9.20 7.48
N ALA A 340 -29.78 7.97 7.98
CA ALA A 340 -29.58 7.65 9.39
C ALA A 340 -28.15 7.96 9.86
N LEU A 341 -27.15 7.60 9.05
CA LEU A 341 -25.74 7.91 9.33
C LEU A 341 -25.48 9.41 9.34
N ARG A 342 -26.04 10.16 8.38
CA ARG A 342 -25.95 11.63 8.34
C ARG A 342 -26.60 12.27 9.56
N PHE A 343 -27.76 11.77 9.97
CA PHE A 343 -28.46 12.24 11.16
C PHE A 343 -27.62 12.05 12.42
N LEU A 344 -27.09 10.84 12.66
CA LEU A 344 -26.20 10.57 13.80
C LEU A 344 -24.93 11.43 13.73
N ASN A 345 -24.34 11.56 12.54
CA ASN A 345 -23.16 12.39 12.36
C ASN A 345 -23.44 13.86 12.71
N ASN A 346 -24.60 14.40 12.36
CA ASN A 346 -25.00 15.77 12.73
C ASN A 346 -25.26 15.90 14.22
N LEU A 347 -25.85 14.88 14.84
CA LEU A 347 -26.14 14.82 16.27
C LEU A 347 -24.87 14.93 17.10
N PHE A 348 -23.78 14.27 16.66
CA PHE A 348 -22.48 14.33 17.32
C PHE A 348 -21.57 15.46 16.78
N GLY A 349 -21.93 16.05 15.63
CA GLY A 349 -21.14 16.87 14.69
C GLY A 349 -20.76 18.32 15.02
N GLY A 350 -21.51 18.98 15.90
CA GLY A 350 -21.53 20.45 15.97
C GLY A 350 -20.34 21.10 16.69
N ILE A 351 -20.20 22.42 16.55
CA ILE A 351 -19.25 23.28 17.32
C ILE A 351 -19.45 23.19 18.85
N ARG A 352 -20.55 22.56 19.29
CA ARG A 352 -20.86 22.22 20.68
C ARG A 352 -21.07 20.72 20.91
N GLY A 353 -20.95 19.85 19.91
CA GLY A 353 -21.37 18.45 19.98
C GLY A 353 -20.41 17.57 20.79
N GLY A 354 -20.76 17.31 22.04
CA GLY A 354 -20.26 16.23 22.85
C GLY A 354 -21.30 15.11 22.98
N SER A 355 -20.90 14.00 23.59
CA SER A 355 -21.83 12.92 23.94
C SER A 355 -23.00 13.42 24.80
N GLU A 356 -22.81 14.49 25.56
CA GLU A 356 -23.82 15.09 26.46
C GLU A 356 -24.92 15.90 25.75
N ASP A 357 -24.82 16.14 24.44
CA ASP A 357 -25.75 17.01 23.69
C ASP A 357 -26.90 16.26 22.98
N VAL A 358 -26.98 14.94 23.14
CA VAL A 358 -28.10 14.15 22.59
C VAL A 358 -29.40 14.52 23.32
N PRO A 359 -30.43 15.07 22.63
CA PRO A 359 -31.65 15.51 23.30
C PRO A 359 -32.44 14.32 23.88
N PRO A 360 -32.84 14.36 25.17
CA PRO A 360 -33.64 13.29 25.79
C PRO A 360 -34.96 13.00 25.04
N PHE A 361 -35.58 14.02 24.45
CA PHE A 361 -36.83 13.88 23.70
C PHE A 361 -36.67 13.11 22.39
N LEU A 362 -35.50 13.18 21.75
CA LEU A 362 -35.20 12.36 20.57
C LEU A 362 -35.14 10.88 20.95
N LEU A 363 -34.46 10.56 22.06
CA LEU A 363 -34.37 9.20 22.59
C LEU A 363 -35.75 8.65 22.94
N TYR A 364 -36.60 9.48 23.53
CA TYR A 364 -37.99 9.12 23.83
C TYR A 364 -38.76 8.77 22.54
N GLU A 365 -38.68 9.60 21.51
CA GLU A 365 -39.35 9.34 20.23
C GLU A 365 -38.83 8.08 19.50
N LEU A 366 -37.55 7.74 19.67
CA LEU A 366 -36.97 6.49 19.16
C LEU A 366 -37.53 5.28 19.91
N TYR A 367 -37.65 5.34 21.25
CA TYR A 367 -38.29 4.28 22.03
C TYR A 367 -39.77 4.11 21.68
N THR A 368 -40.52 5.21 21.52
CA THR A 368 -41.96 5.16 21.19
C THR A 368 -42.25 4.94 19.70
N GLY A 369 -41.22 4.81 18.86
CA GLY A 369 -41.34 4.59 17.42
C GLY A 369 -41.94 5.76 16.64
N THR A 370 -41.95 6.96 17.23
CA THR A 370 -42.44 8.20 16.57
C THR A 370 -41.38 8.76 15.63
N ILE A 371 -40.11 8.45 15.90
CA ILE A 371 -38.99 8.56 14.98
C ILE A 371 -38.37 7.16 14.85
N SER A 372 -37.91 6.81 13.66
CA SER A 372 -37.23 5.55 13.36
C SER A 372 -35.90 5.80 12.67
N LEU A 373 -34.87 5.12 13.16
CA LEU A 373 -33.49 5.22 12.69
C LEU A 373 -32.96 3.81 12.41
N GLU A 374 -32.74 3.46 11.15
CA GLU A 374 -32.20 2.15 10.72
C GLU A 374 -30.88 2.36 9.99
N LEU A 375 -29.75 1.93 10.57
CA LEU A 375 -28.45 2.03 9.90
C LEU A 375 -28.30 0.91 8.86
N VAL A 376 -28.80 -0.27 9.21
CA VAL A 376 -28.98 -1.44 8.35
C VAL A 376 -30.43 -1.89 8.43
N SER A 377 -30.96 -2.42 7.33
CA SER A 377 -32.33 -2.93 7.29
C SER A 377 -32.54 -4.01 8.36
N GLY A 378 -33.53 -3.79 9.23
CA GLY A 378 -33.84 -4.70 10.34
C GLY A 378 -33.17 -4.36 11.68
N ASP A 379 -32.47 -3.22 11.78
CA ASP A 379 -31.96 -2.73 13.06
C ASP A 379 -33.09 -2.53 14.09
N SER A 380 -32.82 -2.94 15.32
CA SER A 380 -33.74 -2.77 16.43
C SER A 380 -33.70 -1.32 16.93
N GLN A 381 -34.82 -0.60 16.80
CA GLN A 381 -34.95 0.78 17.31
C GLN A 381 -34.59 0.89 18.80
N LYS A 382 -34.92 -0.15 19.57
CA LYS A 382 -34.55 -0.26 20.97
C LYS A 382 -33.03 -0.23 21.18
N GLU A 383 -32.30 -1.03 20.40
CA GLU A 383 -30.85 -1.17 20.56
C GLU A 383 -30.15 0.14 20.17
N VAL A 384 -30.61 0.78 19.10
CA VAL A 384 -30.12 2.09 18.68
C VAL A 384 -30.40 3.16 19.74
N ALA A 385 -31.64 3.24 20.25
CA ALA A 385 -32.00 4.18 21.31
C ALA A 385 -31.22 3.92 22.61
N GLY A 386 -31.05 2.65 23.00
CA GLY A 386 -30.30 2.24 24.19
C GLY A 386 -28.81 2.52 24.10
N ALA A 387 -28.22 2.38 22.90
CA ALA A 387 -26.84 2.77 22.65
C ALA A 387 -26.68 4.30 22.75
N LEU A 388 -27.54 5.07 22.10
CA LEU A 388 -27.51 6.53 22.16
C LEU A 388 -27.76 7.06 23.58
N LEU A 389 -28.63 6.43 24.36
CA LEU A 389 -28.89 6.78 25.75
C LEU A 389 -27.63 6.60 26.63
N ARG A 390 -26.88 5.52 26.43
CA ARG A 390 -25.61 5.27 27.14
C ARG A 390 -24.51 6.26 26.75
N VAL A 391 -24.50 6.70 25.48
CA VAL A 391 -23.63 7.79 25.04
C VAL A 391 -24.03 9.10 25.72
N ALA A 392 -25.34 9.42 25.68
CA ALA A 392 -25.92 10.65 26.21
C ALA A 392 -25.72 10.85 27.71
N ALA A 393 -25.87 9.77 28.48
CA ALA A 393 -25.81 9.79 29.94
C ALA A 393 -24.59 9.02 30.48
N SER A 394 -23.47 9.04 29.74
CA SER A 394 -22.23 8.34 30.09
C SER A 394 -21.65 8.73 31.46
N SER A 395 -21.94 9.95 31.95
CA SER A 395 -21.59 10.43 33.30
C SER A 395 -22.55 9.99 34.41
N GLY A 396 -23.51 9.10 34.11
CA GLY A 396 -24.51 8.66 35.08
C GLY A 396 -25.64 9.68 35.31
N ALA A 397 -25.96 10.51 34.31
CA ALA A 397 -26.97 11.55 34.42
C ALA A 397 -28.28 11.03 35.04
N THR A 398 -28.74 11.74 36.08
CA THR A 398 -30.00 11.48 36.81
C THR A 398 -30.96 12.64 36.64
N GLY A 399 -32.24 12.37 36.77
CA GLY A 399 -33.28 13.40 36.68
C GLY A 399 -34.54 12.81 36.08
N ALA A 400 -35.64 13.57 36.15
CA ALA A 400 -36.93 13.01 35.77
C ALA A 400 -36.97 12.55 34.29
N GLU A 401 -36.34 13.30 33.38
CA GLU A 401 -36.16 12.97 31.96
C GLU A 401 -35.37 11.66 31.75
N TRP A 402 -34.20 11.56 32.38
CA TRP A 402 -33.34 10.38 32.30
C TRP A 402 -33.97 9.16 32.94
N SER A 403 -34.68 9.33 34.06
CA SER A 403 -35.38 8.24 34.75
C SER A 403 -36.53 7.65 33.91
N VAL A 404 -37.23 8.48 33.11
CA VAL A 404 -38.23 8.00 32.14
C VAL A 404 -37.56 7.18 31.04
N LEU A 405 -36.47 7.69 30.45
CA LEU A 405 -35.74 6.98 29.39
C LEU A 405 -35.13 5.65 29.88
N ARG A 406 -34.55 5.63 31.08
CA ARG A 406 -34.02 4.42 31.74
C ARG A 406 -35.12 3.38 31.97
N ALA A 407 -36.30 3.82 32.41
CA ALA A 407 -37.44 2.93 32.59
C ALA A 407 -37.92 2.36 31.24
N LEU A 408 -37.92 3.16 30.17
CA LEU A 408 -38.27 2.68 28.82
C LEU A 408 -37.24 1.69 28.26
N ASP A 409 -35.94 1.93 28.41
CA ASP A 409 -34.88 1.01 27.95
C ASP A 409 -35.07 -0.41 28.50
N LEU A 410 -35.42 -0.50 29.79
CA LEU A 410 -35.61 -1.74 30.52
C LEU A 410 -36.99 -2.37 30.32
N ASN A 411 -37.98 -1.62 29.82
CA ASN A 411 -39.36 -2.08 29.70
C ASN A 411 -39.94 -1.89 28.27
N PRO A 412 -39.48 -2.66 27.27
CA PRO A 412 -39.88 -2.48 25.88
C PRO A 412 -41.37 -2.66 25.58
N LYS A 413 -42.06 -3.41 26.44
CA LYS A 413 -43.51 -3.65 26.32
C LYS A 413 -44.32 -2.37 26.45
N LEU A 414 -43.75 -1.32 27.03
CA LEU A 414 -44.44 -0.06 27.32
C LEU A 414 -44.41 0.94 26.17
N TYR A 415 -43.60 0.71 25.13
CA TYR A 415 -43.39 1.67 24.03
C TYR A 415 -44.69 2.11 23.36
N SER A 416 -45.60 1.17 23.10
CA SER A 416 -46.90 1.44 22.47
C SER A 416 -47.93 2.09 23.40
N GLU A 417 -47.72 2.01 24.72
CA GLU A 417 -48.62 2.56 25.73
C GLU A 417 -48.26 4.00 26.11
N MET A 418 -47.04 4.44 25.80
CA MET A 418 -46.52 5.76 26.10
C MET A 418 -47.14 6.85 25.22
N PRO A 419 -47.32 8.08 25.74
CA PRO A 419 -47.85 9.19 24.95
C PRO A 419 -46.89 9.52 23.80
N GLN A 420 -47.41 9.67 22.60
CA GLN A 420 -46.65 10.05 21.41
C GLN A 420 -46.73 11.55 21.15
N TRP A 421 -45.71 12.10 20.49
CA TRP A 421 -45.69 13.50 20.11
C TRP A 421 -46.88 13.85 19.19
N GLY A 422 -47.70 14.84 19.56
CA GLY A 422 -48.90 15.25 18.82
C GLY A 422 -50.22 14.63 19.28
N SER A 423 -50.21 13.73 20.28
CA SER A 423 -51.44 13.28 20.93
C SER A 423 -52.10 14.43 21.72
N ASP A 424 -53.41 14.33 21.96
CA ASP A 424 -54.16 15.37 22.68
C ASP A 424 -53.68 15.55 24.14
N GLU A 425 -53.13 14.50 24.74
CA GLU A 425 -52.52 14.52 26.08
C GLU A 425 -51.25 15.40 26.15
N VAL A 426 -50.61 15.67 25.01
CA VAL A 426 -49.32 16.38 24.88
C VAL A 426 -49.51 17.85 24.47
N LYS A 427 -50.71 18.23 24.01
CA LYS A 427 -50.99 19.59 23.53
C LYS A 427 -51.20 20.57 24.70
N GLN A 428 -50.56 21.71 24.63
CA GLN A 428 -50.83 22.86 25.49
C GLN A 428 -51.71 23.85 24.73
N HIS A 429 -52.87 24.16 25.31
CA HIS A 429 -53.86 25.05 24.71
C HIS A 429 -53.54 26.50 25.10
N PHE A 430 -53.30 27.35 24.10
CA PHE A 430 -53.16 28.79 24.29
C PHE A 430 -54.43 29.49 23.81
N GLY A 431 -55.04 30.28 24.68
CA GLY A 431 -56.14 31.17 24.30
C GLY A 431 -55.59 32.46 23.71
N LEU A 432 -56.00 32.78 22.47
CA LEU A 432 -55.77 34.09 21.86
C LEU A 432 -57.04 34.97 21.98
N PRO A 433 -56.90 36.31 21.82
CA PRO A 433 -58.05 37.20 21.76
C PRO A 433 -59.07 36.76 20.69
N PHE A 434 -60.36 37.05 20.90
CA PHE A 434 -61.49 36.65 20.03
C PHE A 434 -61.82 35.15 19.97
N GLY A 435 -61.38 34.36 20.96
CA GLY A 435 -61.84 32.97 21.13
C GLY A 435 -61.12 31.95 20.23
N MET A 436 -60.05 32.36 19.55
CA MET A 436 -59.18 31.43 18.82
C MET A 436 -58.28 30.67 19.81
N LYS A 437 -58.22 29.34 19.67
CA LYS A 437 -57.30 28.47 20.41
C LYS A 437 -56.17 28.03 19.49
N VAL A 438 -54.93 28.14 19.95
CA VAL A 438 -53.75 27.58 19.27
C VAL A 438 -53.16 26.52 20.17
N ASP A 439 -53.07 25.32 19.63
CA ASP A 439 -52.51 24.17 20.35
C ASP A 439 -51.06 23.98 19.93
N ARG A 440 -50.16 23.89 20.93
CA ARG A 440 -48.75 23.63 20.70
C ARG A 440 -48.31 22.43 21.52
N ASN A 441 -47.57 21.50 20.91
CA ASN A 441 -47.02 20.36 21.65
C ASN A 441 -46.07 20.85 22.74
N SER A 442 -46.17 20.27 23.93
CA SER A 442 -45.37 20.63 25.10
C SER A 442 -44.55 19.43 25.59
N SER A 443 -43.23 19.62 25.64
CA SER A 443 -42.29 18.64 26.18
C SER A 443 -42.55 18.34 27.66
N SER A 444 -42.97 19.33 28.45
CA SER A 444 -43.31 19.14 29.86
C SER A 444 -44.57 18.30 30.04
N LYS A 445 -45.61 18.51 29.21
CA LYS A 445 -46.82 17.68 29.22
C LYS A 445 -46.54 16.24 28.78
N LEU A 446 -45.68 16.04 27.78
CA LEU A 446 -45.27 14.71 27.34
C LEU A 446 -44.63 13.92 28.47
N LEU A 447 -43.64 14.52 29.16
CA LEU A 447 -42.96 13.89 30.27
C LEU A 447 -43.89 13.67 31.47
N GLN A 448 -44.81 14.59 31.74
CA GLN A 448 -45.80 14.44 32.80
C GLN A 448 -46.74 13.25 32.53
N ALA A 449 -47.26 13.13 31.30
CA ALA A 449 -48.11 12.02 30.90
C ALA A 449 -47.34 10.69 30.89
N ALA A 450 -46.10 10.67 30.40
CA ALA A 450 -45.24 9.49 30.41
C ALA A 450 -44.92 9.05 31.85
N ALA A 451 -44.51 9.99 32.72
CA ALA A 451 -44.22 9.73 34.12
C ALA A 451 -45.47 9.26 34.88
N SER A 452 -46.66 9.79 34.59
CA SER A 452 -47.92 9.32 35.18
C SER A 452 -48.19 7.86 34.81
N LYS A 453 -48.08 7.50 33.52
CA LYS A 453 -48.25 6.12 33.08
C LYS A 453 -47.20 5.18 33.71
N LEU A 454 -45.95 5.62 33.81
CA LEU A 454 -44.91 4.84 34.48
C LEU A 454 -45.15 4.70 35.98
N LYS A 455 -45.70 5.71 36.68
CA LYS A 455 -46.13 5.61 38.09
C LYS A 455 -47.21 4.54 38.26
N ASP A 456 -48.20 4.49 37.37
CA ASP A 456 -49.25 3.47 37.41
C ASP A 456 -48.69 2.06 37.18
N LYS A 457 -47.70 1.93 36.29
CA LYS A 457 -46.99 0.66 36.04
C LYS A 457 -46.08 0.25 37.21
N GLU A 458 -45.43 1.20 37.89
CA GLU A 458 -44.66 0.90 39.11
C GLU A 458 -45.60 0.43 40.23
N ALA A 459 -46.73 1.12 40.43
CA ALA A 459 -47.72 0.78 41.46
C ALA A 459 -48.34 -0.61 41.26
N SER A 460 -48.47 -1.06 40.00
CA SER A 460 -48.91 -2.42 39.65
C SER A 460 -47.78 -3.46 39.65
N GLY A 461 -46.54 -3.08 39.97
CA GLY A 461 -45.37 -3.96 39.97
C GLY A 461 -44.95 -4.42 38.57
N ALA A 462 -45.38 -3.72 37.51
CA ALA A 462 -45.16 -4.08 36.12
C ALA A 462 -43.84 -3.52 35.54
N LEU A 463 -43.09 -2.71 36.31
CA LEU A 463 -41.78 -2.19 35.90
C LEU A 463 -40.64 -3.10 36.34
N THR A 464 -39.69 -3.29 35.41
CA THR A 464 -38.40 -3.92 35.64
C THR A 464 -37.34 -2.84 35.89
N TRP A 465 -36.54 -3.03 36.93
CA TRP A 465 -35.43 -2.17 37.32
C TRP A 465 -34.09 -2.90 37.16
N PRO A 466 -32.94 -2.19 37.05
CA PRO A 466 -31.64 -2.84 36.97
C PRO A 466 -31.42 -3.80 38.15
N GLN A 467 -30.96 -5.02 37.86
CA GLN A 467 -30.44 -5.90 38.92
C GLN A 467 -29.11 -5.33 39.41
N MET A 468 -28.79 -5.50 40.71
CA MET A 468 -27.47 -5.13 41.21
C MET A 468 -26.41 -5.88 40.39
N PHE A 469 -25.60 -5.15 39.63
CA PHE A 469 -24.50 -5.74 38.90
C PHE A 469 -23.51 -6.36 39.91
N PRO A 470 -22.93 -7.54 39.61
CA PRO A 470 -21.85 -8.07 40.41
C PRO A 470 -20.68 -7.07 40.44
N PRO A 471 -19.91 -7.00 41.53
CA PRO A 471 -18.74 -6.13 41.61
C PRO A 471 -17.81 -6.42 40.43
N ALA A 472 -17.13 -5.37 39.95
CA ALA A 472 -16.16 -5.52 38.86
C ALA A 472 -15.17 -6.65 39.20
N PRO A 473 -14.87 -7.55 38.25
CA PRO A 473 -13.91 -8.62 38.49
C PRO A 473 -12.57 -8.03 38.93
N PRO A 474 -11.80 -8.73 39.79
CA PRO A 474 -10.50 -8.27 40.23
C PRO A 474 -9.58 -8.03 39.01
N VAL A 475 -8.75 -6.99 39.08
CA VAL A 475 -7.79 -6.62 38.04
C VAL A 475 -6.94 -7.86 37.71
N SER A 476 -7.00 -8.33 36.47
CA SER A 476 -6.08 -9.37 36.00
C SER A 476 -4.67 -8.79 35.97
N ARG A 477 -3.77 -9.33 36.80
CA ARG A 477 -2.35 -8.94 36.83
C ARG A 477 -1.50 -9.72 35.84
N SER A 478 -2.14 -10.60 35.09
CA SER A 478 -1.51 -11.44 34.12
C SER A 478 -2.43 -11.67 32.92
N VAL A 479 -1.80 -11.88 31.77
CA VAL A 479 -2.44 -12.37 30.55
C VAL A 479 -1.91 -13.76 30.32
N VAL A 480 -2.82 -14.73 30.27
CA VAL A 480 -2.49 -16.10 29.95
C VAL A 480 -2.49 -16.25 28.43
N LEU A 481 -1.31 -16.49 27.87
CA LEU A 481 -1.15 -16.85 26.48
C LEU A 481 -1.46 -18.34 26.33
N ASN A 482 -2.72 -18.63 26.03
CA ASN A 482 -3.19 -20.00 25.79
C ASN A 482 -2.69 -20.49 24.43
N ASP A 483 -1.84 -21.51 24.42
CA ASP A 483 -1.31 -22.09 23.19
C ASP A 483 -1.72 -23.56 22.98
N PRO A 484 -3.01 -23.84 22.75
CA PRO A 484 -3.52 -25.21 22.66
C PRO A 484 -3.03 -25.98 21.41
N ALA A 485 -2.36 -25.32 20.45
CA ALA A 485 -1.98 -25.91 19.16
C ALA A 485 -0.63 -25.41 18.58
N GLY A 486 0.17 -24.64 19.31
CA GLY A 486 1.31 -23.90 18.73
C GLY A 486 0.89 -22.65 17.94
N SER A 487 -0.37 -22.21 18.07
CA SER A 487 -0.96 -21.10 17.31
C SER A 487 -0.63 -19.73 17.90
N VAL A 488 -0.41 -19.63 19.22
CA VAL A 488 0.03 -18.35 19.85
C VAL A 488 1.55 -18.21 19.78
N SER A 489 2.28 -19.32 19.70
CA SER A 489 3.71 -19.35 19.36
C SER A 489 3.99 -19.26 17.86
N SER A 490 2.97 -19.39 16.99
CA SER A 490 3.14 -19.20 15.55
C SER A 490 3.19 -17.71 15.22
N ASP A 491 4.39 -17.24 14.86
CA ASP A 491 4.71 -15.88 14.43
C ASP A 491 3.73 -15.26 13.44
N ARG A 492 3.05 -16.07 12.64
CA ARG A 492 2.14 -15.64 11.57
C ARG A 492 0.92 -14.85 12.03
N TYR A 493 0.52 -14.98 13.31
CA TYR A 493 -0.61 -14.23 13.88
C TYR A 493 -0.17 -12.91 14.51
N TRP A 494 1.10 -12.82 14.89
CA TRP A 494 1.66 -11.68 15.60
C TRP A 494 2.50 -10.77 14.71
N SER A 495 3.07 -11.31 13.63
CA SER A 495 3.92 -10.63 12.68
C SER A 495 3.53 -10.96 11.24
N PRO A 496 3.76 -10.05 10.28
CA PRO A 496 3.65 -10.38 8.88
C PRO A 496 4.54 -11.60 8.56
N PRO A 497 4.03 -12.63 7.88
CA PRO A 497 4.76 -13.88 7.68
C PRO A 497 5.88 -13.78 6.63
N LEU A 498 6.08 -12.60 6.03
CA LEU A 498 6.97 -12.37 4.92
C LEU A 498 8.40 -12.08 5.39
N THR A 499 9.37 -12.32 4.51
CA THR A 499 10.79 -12.14 4.81
C THR A 499 11.33 -10.86 4.20
N ALA A 500 12.18 -10.16 4.96
CA ALA A 500 13.02 -9.07 4.46
C ALA A 500 14.43 -9.56 4.06
N ASP A 501 14.69 -10.86 4.17
CA ASP A 501 15.96 -11.47 3.78
C ASP A 501 16.13 -11.44 2.26
N VAL A 502 17.27 -10.92 1.81
CA VAL A 502 17.68 -10.84 0.41
C VAL A 502 19.09 -11.40 0.22
N GLN A 503 19.50 -12.36 1.04
CA GLN A 503 20.87 -12.91 1.06
C GLN A 503 21.08 -14.15 0.17
N CYS A 504 20.14 -14.50 -0.71
CA CYS A 504 20.28 -15.65 -1.59
C CYS A 504 21.23 -15.39 -2.77
N GLY A 505 22.46 -15.89 -2.69
CA GLY A 505 23.46 -15.72 -3.75
C GLY A 505 23.41 -16.73 -4.90
N SER A 506 22.64 -17.81 -4.77
CA SER A 506 22.47 -18.78 -5.86
C SER A 506 21.28 -19.69 -5.61
N ARG A 507 20.50 -19.96 -6.66
CA ARG A 507 19.49 -21.02 -6.70
C ARG A 507 19.68 -21.90 -7.93
N ALA A 508 19.24 -23.14 -7.82
CA ALA A 508 19.28 -24.17 -8.86
C ALA A 508 17.85 -24.55 -9.22
N PHE A 509 17.57 -24.66 -10.52
CA PHE A 509 16.24 -24.97 -11.06
C PHE A 509 16.36 -25.99 -12.19
N ASP A 510 15.37 -26.88 -12.33
CA ASP A 510 15.35 -27.87 -13.42
C ASP A 510 15.23 -27.19 -14.81
N LYS A 511 15.98 -27.66 -15.81
CA LYS A 511 15.88 -27.20 -17.21
C LYS A 511 14.53 -27.48 -17.84
N GLY A 512 13.76 -28.44 -17.34
CA GLY A 512 12.40 -28.73 -17.84
C GLY A 512 11.51 -27.49 -17.86
N LEU A 513 11.58 -26.68 -16.80
CA LEU A 513 11.00 -25.34 -16.73
C LEU A 513 12.00 -24.29 -17.23
N GLY A 514 12.10 -24.17 -18.56
CA GLY A 514 12.63 -22.94 -19.16
C GLY A 514 14.11 -22.91 -19.51
N ALA A 515 14.65 -24.04 -19.99
CA ALA A 515 15.92 -24.09 -20.74
C ALA A 515 16.04 -23.01 -21.85
N GLU A 516 14.92 -22.59 -22.45
CA GLU A 516 14.87 -21.51 -23.44
C GLU A 516 15.09 -20.11 -22.85
N PHE A 517 14.83 -19.91 -21.54
CA PHE A 517 14.76 -18.59 -20.92
C PHE A 517 15.96 -18.26 -20.04
N GLY A 518 16.64 -19.29 -19.50
CA GLY A 518 17.65 -19.09 -18.46
C GLY A 518 18.87 -18.30 -18.95
N SER A 519 19.38 -18.59 -20.14
CA SER A 519 20.62 -17.99 -20.66
C SER A 519 20.44 -17.17 -21.94
N GLN A 520 19.59 -17.59 -22.88
CA GLN A 520 19.42 -16.96 -24.20
C GLN A 520 17.94 -16.76 -24.52
N PRO A 521 17.29 -15.70 -24.01
CA PRO A 521 15.83 -15.59 -24.05
C PRO A 521 15.21 -15.67 -25.45
N LEU A 522 15.91 -15.16 -26.48
CA LEU A 522 15.46 -15.14 -27.87
C LEU A 522 16.19 -16.15 -28.77
N ALA A 523 16.73 -17.24 -28.21
CA ALA A 523 17.54 -18.22 -28.95
C ALA A 523 16.86 -18.73 -30.24
N GLN A 524 15.55 -19.00 -30.21
CA GLN A 524 14.80 -19.46 -31.38
C GLN A 524 14.79 -18.42 -32.51
N LEU A 525 14.46 -17.15 -32.20
CA LEU A 525 14.48 -16.05 -33.18
C LEU A 525 15.90 -15.74 -33.65
N VAL A 526 16.88 -15.85 -32.76
CA VAL A 526 18.30 -15.70 -33.12
C VAL A 526 18.70 -16.76 -34.14
N GLY A 527 18.39 -18.04 -33.90
CA GLY A 527 18.69 -19.11 -34.85
C GLY A 527 17.97 -18.98 -36.20
N LYS A 528 16.78 -18.37 -36.22
CA LYS A 528 15.98 -18.16 -37.43
C LYS A 528 16.45 -16.97 -38.28
N TYR A 529 16.85 -15.87 -37.65
CA TYR A 529 17.09 -14.59 -38.36
C TYR A 529 18.54 -14.11 -38.38
N LEU A 530 19.35 -14.50 -37.39
CA LEU A 530 20.75 -14.10 -37.28
C LEU A 530 21.66 -15.16 -37.90
N GLN A 531 22.69 -14.70 -38.60
CA GLN A 531 23.75 -15.53 -39.15
C GLN A 531 25.07 -15.18 -38.47
N LEU A 532 25.97 -16.15 -38.36
CA LEU A 532 27.32 -15.91 -37.83
C LEU A 532 28.20 -15.31 -38.93
N GLU A 533 28.62 -14.07 -38.75
CA GLU A 533 29.59 -13.43 -39.62
C GLU A 533 30.95 -13.38 -38.93
N GLN A 534 32.00 -13.78 -39.64
CA GLN A 534 33.36 -13.58 -39.16
C GLN A 534 33.72 -12.11 -39.32
N VAL A 535 33.96 -11.43 -38.21
CA VAL A 535 34.38 -10.03 -38.22
C VAL A 535 35.75 -9.96 -38.92
N GLN A 536 35.80 -9.45 -40.16
CA GLN A 536 37.07 -9.18 -40.83
C GLN A 536 37.80 -8.06 -40.10
N ARG A 537 38.68 -8.41 -39.16
CA ARG A 537 39.61 -7.45 -38.56
C ARG A 537 40.71 -7.17 -39.58
N SER A 538 40.94 -5.90 -39.90
CA SER A 538 42.09 -5.49 -40.71
C SER A 538 43.39 -5.90 -40.02
N LYS A 539 44.02 -6.97 -40.52
CA LYS A 539 45.35 -7.42 -40.05
C LYS A 539 46.40 -6.32 -40.25
N ALA A 540 46.22 -5.47 -41.26
CA ALA A 540 47.11 -4.34 -41.55
C ALA A 540 47.10 -3.27 -40.44
N GLY A 541 45.93 -2.97 -39.85
CA GLY A 541 45.82 -2.00 -38.77
C GLY A 541 46.50 -2.46 -37.48
N ALA A 542 46.30 -3.72 -37.09
CA ALA A 542 46.97 -4.29 -35.91
C ALA A 542 48.50 -4.38 -36.10
N ALA A 543 48.96 -4.74 -37.30
CA ALA A 543 50.38 -4.74 -37.63
C ALA A 543 51.00 -3.34 -37.56
N ALA A 544 50.30 -2.32 -38.05
CA ALA A 544 50.75 -0.93 -37.97
C ALA A 544 50.83 -0.42 -36.51
N VAL A 545 49.86 -0.77 -35.67
CA VAL A 545 49.89 -0.43 -34.23
C VAL A 545 51.02 -1.14 -33.51
N LEU A 546 51.25 -2.43 -33.78
CA LEU A 546 52.39 -3.18 -33.22
C LEU A 546 53.73 -2.58 -33.62
N ALA A 547 53.88 -2.16 -34.88
CA ALA A 547 55.08 -1.47 -35.35
C ALA A 547 55.31 -0.14 -34.61
N GLN A 548 54.24 0.64 -34.38
CA GLN A 548 54.32 1.89 -33.61
C GLN A 548 54.67 1.64 -32.13
N LEU A 549 54.09 0.59 -31.51
CA LEU A 549 54.44 0.20 -30.14
C LEU A 549 55.91 -0.24 -30.02
N GLN A 550 56.47 -0.90 -31.04
CA GLN A 550 57.90 -1.24 -31.10
C GLN A 550 58.79 0.00 -31.20
N VAL A 551 58.39 1.03 -31.94
CA VAL A 551 59.09 2.32 -31.97
C VAL A 551 59.02 3.00 -30.59
N LEU A 552 57.85 2.98 -29.94
CA LEU A 552 57.65 3.52 -28.60
C LEU A 552 58.49 2.80 -27.52
N ALA A 553 58.80 1.52 -27.74
CA ALA A 553 59.68 0.73 -26.86
C ALA A 553 61.09 1.31 -26.72
N GLN A 554 61.53 2.13 -27.67
CA GLN A 554 62.85 2.76 -27.68
C GLN A 554 62.86 4.12 -26.97
N SER A 555 61.70 4.65 -26.55
CA SER A 555 61.60 5.95 -25.91
C SER A 555 62.03 5.94 -24.44
N SER A 556 62.42 7.09 -23.91
CA SER A 556 62.82 7.24 -22.50
C SER A 556 61.67 6.97 -21.52
N CYS A 557 60.41 7.21 -21.90
CA CYS A 557 59.25 7.01 -21.02
C CYS A 557 58.92 5.52 -20.79
N THR A 558 59.21 4.66 -21.75
CA THR A 558 59.01 3.20 -21.64
C THR A 558 60.16 2.48 -20.93
N GLN A 559 61.26 3.15 -20.59
CA GLN A 559 62.35 2.57 -19.80
C GLN A 559 62.07 2.53 -18.29
N THR A 560 61.05 3.24 -17.82
CA THR A 560 60.59 3.19 -16.44
C THR A 560 59.88 1.86 -16.15
N HIS A 561 59.85 1.41 -14.89
CA HIS A 561 59.15 0.19 -14.48
C HIS A 561 57.67 0.19 -14.92
N THR A 562 56.97 1.31 -14.68
CA THR A 562 55.56 1.48 -15.07
C THR A 562 55.38 1.55 -16.59
N GLY A 563 56.33 2.17 -17.30
CA GLY A 563 56.35 2.27 -18.75
C GLY A 563 56.52 0.91 -19.43
N LYS A 564 57.43 0.05 -18.94
CA LYS A 564 57.62 -1.32 -19.44
C LYS A 564 56.37 -2.16 -19.23
N ALA A 565 55.81 -2.16 -18.03
CA ALA A 565 54.59 -2.92 -17.72
C ALA A 565 53.38 -2.48 -18.57
N CYS A 566 53.24 -1.16 -18.80
CA CYS A 566 52.18 -0.63 -19.67
C CYS A 566 52.38 -1.05 -21.13
N LEU A 567 53.61 -0.96 -21.64
CA LEU A 567 53.93 -1.36 -23.02
C LEU A 567 53.70 -2.85 -23.26
N GLU A 568 54.15 -3.71 -22.34
CA GLU A 568 53.90 -5.15 -22.40
C GLU A 568 52.40 -5.47 -22.41
N ARG A 569 51.62 -4.77 -21.58
CA ARG A 569 50.15 -4.90 -21.57
C ARG A 569 49.55 -4.51 -22.93
N LEU A 570 49.94 -3.36 -23.48
CA LEU A 570 49.43 -2.87 -24.77
C LEU A 570 49.76 -3.83 -25.92
N VAL A 571 50.99 -4.34 -25.97
CA VAL A 571 51.41 -5.33 -26.97
C VAL A 571 50.57 -6.60 -26.85
N GLN A 572 50.37 -7.13 -25.64
CA GLN A 572 49.52 -8.30 -25.40
C GLN A 572 48.05 -8.04 -25.78
N GLU A 573 47.52 -6.85 -25.51
CA GLU A 573 46.15 -6.46 -25.88
C GLU A 573 45.97 -6.40 -27.39
N VAL A 574 46.91 -5.81 -28.14
CA VAL A 574 46.86 -5.75 -29.61
C VAL A 574 47.04 -7.14 -30.22
N GLN A 575 47.90 -7.98 -29.65
CA GLN A 575 48.07 -9.38 -30.07
C GLN A 575 46.78 -10.20 -29.83
N ARG A 576 46.13 -10.06 -28.66
CA ARG A 576 44.81 -10.67 -28.42
C ARG A 576 43.74 -10.13 -29.37
N ALA A 577 43.77 -8.84 -29.66
CA ALA A 577 42.84 -8.21 -30.61
C ALA A 577 43.08 -8.66 -32.07
N SER A 578 44.28 -9.15 -32.40
CA SER A 578 44.64 -9.64 -33.74
C SER A 578 44.56 -11.17 -33.91
N GLY A 579 44.25 -11.91 -32.84
CA GLY A 579 43.92 -13.34 -32.88
C GLY A 579 42.63 -13.67 -33.65
N SER A 580 42.15 -14.91 -33.59
CA SER A 580 40.97 -15.38 -34.32
C SER A 580 39.78 -14.43 -34.13
N ALA A 581 39.21 -13.95 -35.25
CA ALA A 581 38.07 -13.06 -35.21
C ALA A 581 36.90 -13.76 -34.50
N PRO A 582 36.33 -13.15 -33.44
CA PRO A 582 35.11 -13.70 -32.87
C PRO A 582 34.00 -13.67 -33.93
N SER A 583 33.31 -14.79 -34.12
CA SER A 583 32.08 -14.83 -34.90
C SER A 583 31.02 -14.01 -34.19
N ARG A 584 30.38 -13.08 -34.89
CA ARG A 584 29.31 -12.25 -34.33
C ARG A 584 27.99 -12.57 -35.04
N PRO A 585 26.88 -12.75 -34.30
CA PRO A 585 25.56 -12.82 -34.91
C PRO A 585 25.20 -11.48 -35.56
N THR A 586 24.76 -11.53 -36.82
CA THR A 586 24.36 -10.37 -37.63
C THR A 586 23.07 -10.67 -38.39
N LEU A 587 22.26 -9.66 -38.68
CA LEU A 587 21.11 -9.78 -39.57
C LEU A 587 21.52 -9.98 -41.04
N GLY A 588 22.80 -9.76 -41.35
CA GLY A 588 23.40 -9.91 -42.67
C GLY A 588 23.48 -8.61 -43.47
N ALA A 589 23.85 -8.72 -44.74
CA ALA A 589 24.10 -7.58 -45.62
C ALA A 589 22.83 -6.76 -45.91
N ALA A 590 23.02 -5.46 -46.13
CA ALA A 590 21.95 -4.48 -46.35
C ALA A 590 20.95 -4.86 -47.45
N SER A 591 21.42 -5.52 -48.52
CA SER A 591 20.61 -5.94 -49.66
C SER A 591 19.48 -6.92 -49.31
N GLY A 592 19.64 -7.71 -48.24
CA GLY A 592 18.64 -8.69 -47.79
C GLY A 592 17.83 -8.26 -46.57
N LEU A 593 18.16 -7.14 -45.92
CA LEU A 593 17.53 -6.73 -44.66
C LEU A 593 16.04 -6.46 -44.83
N LYS A 594 15.64 -5.70 -45.86
CA LYS A 594 14.24 -5.26 -46.03
C LYS A 594 13.25 -6.42 -46.05
N ALA A 595 13.61 -7.55 -46.69
CA ALA A 595 12.77 -8.75 -46.74
C ALA A 595 12.68 -9.49 -45.39
N LYS A 596 13.67 -9.36 -44.51
CA LYS A 596 13.72 -10.03 -43.21
C LYS A 596 13.00 -9.26 -42.09
N LEU A 597 12.96 -7.93 -42.16
CA LEU A 597 12.48 -7.10 -41.03
C LEU A 597 10.99 -7.25 -40.75
N GLN A 598 10.15 -7.34 -41.79
CA GLN A 598 8.71 -7.47 -41.58
C GLN A 598 8.33 -8.82 -40.94
N PRO A 599 8.82 -9.99 -41.42
CA PRO A 599 8.61 -11.26 -40.72
C PRO A 599 9.19 -11.27 -39.30
N LEU A 600 10.40 -10.71 -39.10
CA LEU A 600 11.01 -10.63 -37.77
C LEU A 600 10.16 -9.79 -36.80
N SER A 601 9.62 -8.66 -37.25
CA SER A 601 8.73 -7.81 -36.45
C SER A 601 7.44 -8.56 -36.06
N GLN A 602 6.85 -9.30 -36.99
CA GLN A 602 5.66 -10.12 -36.74
C GLN A 602 5.93 -11.22 -35.70
N ASP A 603 7.03 -11.97 -35.85
CA ASP A 603 7.44 -13.01 -34.91
C ASP A 603 7.75 -12.43 -33.51
N LEU A 604 8.38 -11.26 -33.44
CA LEU A 604 8.63 -10.56 -32.18
C LEU A 604 7.32 -10.13 -31.50
N CYS A 605 6.37 -9.57 -32.25
CA CYS A 605 5.05 -9.22 -31.72
C CYS A 605 4.32 -10.48 -31.20
N GLN A 606 4.34 -11.57 -31.95
CA GLN A 606 3.75 -12.84 -31.51
C GLN A 606 4.41 -13.34 -30.21
N GLN A 607 5.74 -13.34 -30.15
CA GLN A 607 6.48 -13.76 -28.96
C GLN A 607 6.11 -12.94 -27.72
N ARG A 608 6.01 -11.60 -27.88
CA ARG A 608 5.60 -10.68 -26.83
C ARG A 608 4.19 -11.02 -26.32
N ASP A 609 3.24 -11.19 -27.23
CA ASP A 609 1.83 -11.36 -26.88
C ASP A 609 1.58 -12.72 -26.20
N GLU A 610 2.28 -13.76 -26.63
CA GLU A 610 2.29 -15.08 -25.98
C GLU A 610 2.89 -15.01 -24.57
N ASP A 611 4.04 -14.35 -24.42
CA ASP A 611 4.71 -14.18 -23.13
C ASP A 611 3.87 -13.35 -22.15
N GLN A 612 3.25 -12.27 -22.61
CA GLN A 612 2.35 -11.46 -21.78
C GLN A 612 1.16 -12.27 -21.27
N LYS A 613 0.61 -13.18 -22.09
CA LYS A 613 -0.47 -14.09 -21.65
C LYS A 613 0.07 -15.09 -20.63
N ARG A 614 1.23 -15.69 -20.91
CA ARG A 614 1.88 -16.68 -20.03
C ARG A 614 2.24 -16.10 -18.67
N VAL A 615 2.90 -14.95 -18.62
CA VAL A 615 3.29 -14.27 -17.37
C VAL A 615 2.06 -13.97 -16.52
N ARG A 616 0.99 -13.42 -17.11
CA ARG A 616 -0.24 -13.13 -16.37
C ARG A 616 -0.86 -14.39 -15.75
N ALA A 617 -1.01 -15.45 -16.54
CA ALA A 617 -1.57 -16.70 -16.06
C ALA A 617 -0.69 -17.36 -14.97
N ALA A 618 0.64 -17.32 -15.14
CA ALA A 618 1.59 -17.88 -14.19
C ALA A 618 1.61 -17.12 -12.86
N MET A 619 1.56 -15.77 -12.89
CA MET A 619 1.45 -14.96 -11.67
C MET A 619 0.17 -15.29 -10.89
N ASP A 620 -0.98 -15.35 -11.56
CA ASP A 620 -2.27 -15.68 -10.93
C ASP A 620 -2.25 -17.11 -10.34
N THR A 621 -1.71 -18.07 -11.09
CA THR A 621 -1.61 -19.48 -10.66
C THR A 621 -0.67 -19.62 -9.46
N ALA A 622 0.50 -19.00 -9.48
CA ALA A 622 1.45 -19.06 -8.37
C ALA A 622 0.88 -18.46 -7.08
N VAL A 623 0.17 -17.32 -7.19
CA VAL A 623 -0.54 -16.70 -6.05
C VAL A 623 -1.66 -17.61 -5.55
N GLN A 624 -2.43 -18.22 -6.45
CA GLN A 624 -3.49 -19.15 -6.07
C GLN A 624 -2.92 -20.34 -5.29
N VAL A 625 -1.91 -21.02 -5.83
CA VAL A 625 -1.27 -22.20 -5.22
C VAL A 625 -0.65 -21.86 -3.86
N ALA A 626 0.01 -20.70 -3.75
CA ALA A 626 0.60 -20.26 -2.49
C ALA A 626 -0.43 -20.01 -1.36
N ASN A 627 -1.68 -19.69 -1.72
CA ASN A 627 -2.77 -19.42 -0.79
C ASN A 627 -3.81 -20.55 -0.70
N GLU A 628 -3.56 -21.71 -1.31
CA GLU A 628 -4.47 -22.86 -1.19
C GLU A 628 -4.62 -23.29 0.27
N GLY A 629 -5.87 -23.52 0.68
CA GLY A 629 -6.19 -23.88 2.06
C GLY A 629 -7.66 -24.24 2.25
N SER A 630 -8.05 -24.45 3.51
CA SER A 630 -9.44 -24.70 3.88
C SER A 630 -10.32 -23.45 3.71
N ALA A 631 -11.64 -23.62 3.68
CA ALA A 631 -12.57 -22.48 3.64
C ALA A 631 -12.35 -21.50 4.80
N LEU A 632 -12.04 -22.00 6.01
CA LEU A 632 -11.70 -21.16 7.16
C LEU A 632 -10.43 -20.33 6.92
N TYR A 633 -9.41 -20.94 6.31
CA TYR A 633 -8.17 -20.25 5.95
C TYR A 633 -8.45 -19.13 4.94
N TRP A 634 -9.24 -19.43 3.91
CA TRP A 634 -9.66 -18.45 2.91
C TRP A 634 -10.45 -17.29 3.55
N ILE A 635 -11.45 -17.56 4.39
CA ILE A 635 -12.22 -16.52 5.10
C ILE A 635 -11.29 -15.64 5.94
N ARG A 636 -10.35 -16.23 6.68
CA ARG A 636 -9.39 -15.48 7.51
C ARG A 636 -8.45 -14.60 6.70
N GLN A 637 -8.09 -15.00 5.47
CA GLN A 637 -7.34 -14.14 4.56
C GLN A 637 -8.19 -12.99 4.03
N GLN A 638 -9.41 -13.29 3.58
CA GLN A 638 -10.32 -12.26 3.05
C GLN A 638 -10.76 -11.24 4.11
N SER A 639 -10.84 -11.64 5.38
CA SER A 639 -11.12 -10.73 6.50
C SER A 639 -9.88 -10.03 7.08
N GLY A 640 -8.70 -10.22 6.49
CA GLY A 640 -7.46 -9.58 6.93
C GLY A 640 -6.82 -10.18 8.18
N HIS A 641 -7.40 -11.21 8.81
CA HIS A 641 -6.80 -11.87 9.99
C HIS A 641 -5.54 -12.68 9.68
N LEU A 642 -5.38 -13.14 8.44
CA LEU A 642 -4.18 -13.81 7.93
C LEU A 642 -3.68 -13.08 6.69
N ALA A 643 -2.36 -12.90 6.60
CA ALA A 643 -1.78 -12.30 5.41
C ALA A 643 -1.88 -13.28 4.23
N GLY A 644 -2.32 -12.78 3.08
CA GLY A 644 -2.21 -13.48 1.81
C GLY A 644 -0.79 -13.41 1.26
N VAL A 645 -0.32 -14.50 0.67
CA VAL A 645 0.95 -14.52 -0.09
C VAL A 645 0.71 -13.85 -1.44
N THR A 646 1.32 -12.69 -1.67
CA THR A 646 1.24 -11.99 -2.97
C THR A 646 2.35 -12.47 -3.91
N PHE A 647 2.28 -12.12 -5.20
CA PHE A 647 3.39 -12.43 -6.11
C PHE A 647 4.69 -11.74 -5.65
N THR A 648 4.60 -10.51 -5.13
CA THR A 648 5.75 -9.80 -4.52
C THR A 648 6.31 -10.55 -3.31
N SER A 649 5.46 -11.22 -2.54
CA SER A 649 5.87 -12.08 -1.42
C SER A 649 6.71 -13.26 -1.91
N LEU A 650 6.28 -13.91 -3.00
CA LEU A 650 7.01 -15.01 -3.62
C LEU A 650 8.35 -14.55 -4.20
N VAL A 651 8.39 -13.38 -4.84
CA VAL A 651 9.63 -12.76 -5.34
C VAL A 651 10.59 -12.44 -4.19
N SER A 652 10.07 -11.99 -3.04
CA SER A 652 10.88 -11.74 -1.84
C SER A 652 11.43 -13.03 -1.26
N ALA A 653 10.60 -14.08 -1.14
CA ALA A 653 11.04 -15.41 -0.71
C ALA A 653 12.10 -16.00 -1.66
N LEU A 654 11.99 -15.77 -2.97
CA LEU A 654 13.00 -16.17 -3.95
C LEU A 654 14.38 -15.54 -3.66
N MET A 655 14.42 -14.31 -3.14
CA MET A 655 15.69 -13.64 -2.78
C MET A 655 16.20 -13.99 -1.39
N ALA A 656 15.39 -14.64 -0.53
CA ALA A 656 15.80 -15.08 0.79
C ALA A 656 16.63 -16.37 0.72
N LYS A 657 17.59 -16.52 1.63
CA LYS A 657 18.41 -17.73 1.79
C LYS A 657 17.56 -18.82 2.46
N GLU A 658 17.94 -20.08 2.27
CA GLU A 658 17.34 -21.18 3.05
C GLU A 658 17.96 -21.27 4.46
N PRO A 659 17.18 -21.59 5.50
CA PRO A 659 15.75 -21.97 5.46
C PRO A 659 14.76 -20.78 5.49
N GLN A 660 15.22 -19.52 5.60
CA GLN A 660 14.35 -18.34 5.78
C GLN A 660 13.30 -18.18 4.68
N SER A 661 13.66 -18.54 3.45
CA SER A 661 12.78 -18.59 2.29
C SER A 661 11.60 -19.55 2.51
N THR A 662 11.90 -20.82 2.81
CA THR A 662 10.87 -21.85 3.07
C THR A 662 10.04 -21.52 4.31
N ASP A 663 10.71 -21.11 5.39
CA ASP A 663 10.07 -20.76 6.66
C ASP A 663 9.10 -19.59 6.50
N ALA A 664 9.40 -18.58 5.68
CA ALA A 664 8.50 -17.46 5.44
C ALA A 664 7.20 -17.91 4.73
N LEU A 665 7.31 -18.74 3.69
CA LEU A 665 6.15 -19.23 2.96
C LEU A 665 5.32 -20.20 3.81
N GLN A 666 5.96 -21.08 4.59
CA GLN A 666 5.26 -21.98 5.51
C GLN A 666 4.64 -21.26 6.71
N ARG A 667 5.26 -20.19 7.22
CA ARG A 667 4.61 -19.29 8.20
C ARG A 667 3.37 -18.64 7.60
N ALA A 668 3.42 -18.21 6.34
CA ALA A 668 2.25 -17.63 5.68
C ALA A 668 1.16 -18.70 5.46
N ASN A 669 1.55 -19.87 4.99
CA ASN A 669 0.67 -21.00 4.73
C ASN A 669 1.30 -22.34 5.18
N PRO A 670 0.94 -22.85 6.37
CA PRO A 670 1.49 -24.10 6.89
C PRO A 670 1.13 -25.35 6.07
N CYS A 671 0.18 -25.24 5.13
CA CYS A 671 -0.19 -26.32 4.23
C CYS A 671 0.82 -26.52 3.08
N LEU A 672 1.77 -25.60 2.89
CA LEU A 672 2.80 -25.71 1.86
C LEU A 672 3.90 -26.69 2.31
N SER A 673 4.02 -27.82 1.63
CA SER A 673 5.17 -28.71 1.79
C SER A 673 6.42 -28.07 1.20
N GLU A 674 7.62 -28.50 1.64
CA GLU A 674 8.89 -28.03 1.08
C GLU A 674 8.98 -28.26 -0.44
N ALA A 675 8.44 -29.38 -0.93
CA ALA A 675 8.36 -29.67 -2.36
C ALA A 675 7.49 -28.64 -3.10
N LYS A 676 6.30 -28.31 -2.58
CA LYS A 676 5.43 -27.28 -3.19
C LYS A 676 6.09 -25.90 -3.15
N VAL A 677 6.87 -25.59 -2.10
CA VAL A 677 7.63 -24.35 -2.04
C VAL A 677 8.70 -24.32 -3.14
N ALA A 678 9.44 -25.41 -3.34
CA ALA A 678 10.42 -25.51 -4.42
C ALA A 678 9.77 -25.33 -5.81
N ASP A 679 8.65 -26.01 -6.06
CA ASP A 679 7.88 -25.89 -7.31
C ASP A 679 7.40 -24.44 -7.55
N LEU A 680 6.91 -23.78 -6.49
CA LEU A 680 6.50 -22.37 -6.55
C LEU A 680 7.67 -21.44 -6.90
N LEU A 681 8.85 -21.65 -6.30
CA LEU A 681 10.02 -20.83 -6.58
C LEU A 681 10.57 -21.07 -8.00
N GLU A 682 10.44 -22.28 -8.53
CA GLU A 682 10.71 -22.59 -9.94
C GLU A 682 9.76 -21.84 -10.88
N GLU A 683 8.44 -21.90 -10.63
CA GLU A 683 7.44 -21.21 -11.44
C GLU A 683 7.63 -19.69 -11.40
N VAL A 684 7.94 -19.13 -10.23
CA VAL A 684 8.24 -17.69 -10.08
C VAL A 684 9.48 -17.31 -10.87
N THR A 685 10.53 -18.14 -10.84
CA THR A 685 11.77 -17.90 -11.61
C THR A 685 11.49 -17.94 -13.12
N ALA A 686 10.73 -18.92 -13.59
CA ALA A 686 10.33 -19.02 -14.99
C ALA A 686 9.48 -17.82 -15.42
N THR A 687 8.55 -17.40 -14.57
CA THR A 687 7.71 -16.21 -14.77
C THR A 687 8.55 -14.94 -14.90
N LEU A 688 9.53 -14.73 -14.01
CA LEU A 688 10.44 -13.59 -14.07
C LEU A 688 11.32 -13.62 -15.32
N CYS A 689 11.83 -14.79 -15.72
CA CYS A 689 12.62 -14.90 -16.95
C CYS A 689 11.81 -14.58 -18.20
N CYS A 690 10.56 -15.05 -18.26
CA CYS A 690 9.60 -14.74 -19.34
C CYS A 690 9.26 -13.24 -19.35
N ALA A 691 9.04 -12.66 -18.17
CA ALA A 691 8.82 -11.23 -18.00
C ALA A 691 9.99 -10.39 -18.54
N VAL A 692 11.24 -10.73 -18.19
CA VAL A 692 12.43 -10.04 -18.73
C VAL A 692 12.55 -10.22 -20.25
N ARG A 693 12.12 -11.36 -20.81
CA ARG A 693 12.09 -11.60 -22.25
C ARG A 693 11.16 -10.62 -22.97
N ILE A 694 9.98 -10.33 -22.42
CA ILE A 694 9.05 -9.30 -22.97
C ILE A 694 9.79 -7.97 -23.13
N GLY A 695 10.54 -7.55 -22.10
CA GLY A 695 11.38 -6.37 -22.15
C GLY A 695 12.43 -6.39 -23.28
N GLN A 696 13.13 -7.52 -23.44
CA GLN A 696 14.09 -7.70 -24.53
C GLN A 696 13.42 -7.65 -25.91
N VAL A 697 12.23 -8.25 -26.06
CA VAL A 697 11.45 -8.21 -27.30
C VAL A 697 11.05 -6.77 -27.62
N ASN A 698 10.54 -6.01 -26.66
CA ASN A 698 10.17 -4.61 -26.83
C ASN A 698 11.34 -3.75 -27.29
N ARG A 699 12.53 -3.92 -26.69
CA ARG A 699 13.75 -3.23 -27.14
C ARG A 699 14.18 -3.69 -28.55
N SER A 700 14.00 -4.97 -28.87
CA SER A 700 14.31 -5.52 -30.20
C SER A 700 13.38 -4.95 -31.26
N LEU A 701 12.07 -4.85 -30.97
CA LEU A 701 11.08 -4.20 -31.84
C LEU A 701 11.44 -2.74 -32.10
N LYS A 702 11.78 -1.97 -31.05
CA LYS A 702 12.25 -0.58 -31.19
C LYS A 702 13.49 -0.48 -32.09
N ALA A 703 14.46 -1.37 -31.94
CA ALA A 703 15.66 -1.39 -32.78
C ALA A 703 15.36 -1.79 -34.24
N VAL A 704 14.48 -2.77 -34.46
CA VAL A 704 14.03 -3.23 -35.79
C VAL A 704 13.24 -2.13 -36.50
N ALA A 705 12.34 -1.44 -35.81
CA ALA A 705 11.58 -0.31 -36.36
C ALA A 705 12.50 0.85 -36.74
N ALA A 706 13.48 1.19 -35.89
CA ALA A 706 14.47 2.22 -36.19
C ALA A 706 15.32 1.90 -37.42
N LEU A 707 15.66 0.62 -37.63
CA LEU A 707 16.36 0.12 -38.81
C LEU A 707 15.47 0.15 -40.06
N ALA A 708 14.20 -0.26 -39.95
CA ALA A 708 13.24 -0.22 -41.04
C ALA A 708 13.03 1.23 -41.55
N SER A 709 12.83 2.18 -40.63
CA SER A 709 12.71 3.60 -40.96
C SER A 709 13.95 4.16 -41.66
N GLU A 710 15.15 3.73 -41.25
CA GLU A 710 16.40 4.15 -41.91
C GLU A 710 16.50 3.63 -43.35
N LEU A 711 16.06 2.39 -43.60
CA LEU A 711 16.05 1.79 -44.93
C LEU A 711 15.01 2.44 -45.85
N GLU A 712 13.90 2.95 -45.30
CA GLU A 712 12.83 3.63 -46.04
C GLU A 712 13.17 5.07 -46.40
N ALA A 713 14.00 5.75 -45.60
CA ALA A 713 14.37 7.15 -45.80
C ALA A 713 15.14 7.43 -47.11
N GLY A 714 15.59 6.40 -47.84
CA GLY A 714 16.09 6.49 -49.23
C GLY A 714 17.42 7.24 -49.44
N GLY A 715 17.92 7.98 -48.45
CA GLY A 715 19.17 8.74 -48.48
C GLY A 715 20.18 8.37 -47.38
N SER A 716 19.95 7.28 -46.67
CA SER A 716 20.76 6.84 -45.53
C SER A 716 22.11 6.26 -45.97
N SER A 717 23.19 6.65 -45.30
CA SER A 717 24.51 6.07 -45.58
C SER A 717 24.55 4.57 -45.22
N ASP A 718 25.29 3.76 -45.99
CA ASP A 718 25.51 2.34 -45.68
C ASP A 718 26.05 2.14 -44.24
N LEU A 719 26.83 3.10 -43.75
CA LEU A 719 27.32 3.11 -42.38
C LEU A 719 26.19 3.19 -41.36
N ALA A 720 25.21 4.08 -41.56
CA ALA A 720 24.07 4.24 -40.66
C ALA A 720 23.19 2.99 -40.60
N VAL A 721 22.91 2.40 -41.76
CA VAL A 721 22.16 1.13 -41.87
C VAL A 721 22.91 0.01 -41.16
N ASN A 722 24.21 -0.14 -41.40
CA ASN A 722 25.03 -1.18 -40.75
C ASN A 722 25.09 -1.00 -39.23
N LEU A 723 25.21 0.24 -38.72
CA LEU A 723 25.20 0.52 -37.29
C LEU A 723 23.85 0.16 -36.64
N LYS A 724 22.72 0.48 -37.28
CA LYS A 724 21.38 0.10 -36.79
C LYS A 724 21.12 -1.41 -36.88
N ALA A 725 21.57 -2.06 -37.96
CA ALA A 725 21.50 -3.51 -38.11
C ALA A 725 22.33 -4.23 -37.04
N GLN A 726 23.51 -3.71 -36.73
CA GLN A 726 24.34 -4.21 -35.64
C GLN A 726 23.65 -4.02 -34.29
N ALA A 727 23.08 -2.84 -34.01
CA ALA A 727 22.35 -2.59 -32.77
C ALA A 727 21.15 -3.54 -32.59
N ALA A 728 20.37 -3.79 -33.65
CA ALA A 728 19.28 -4.76 -33.62
C ALA A 728 19.80 -6.19 -33.40
N SER A 729 20.90 -6.56 -34.05
CA SER A 729 21.53 -7.89 -33.89
C SER A 729 22.04 -8.11 -32.47
N ASP A 730 22.66 -7.10 -31.87
CA ASP A 730 23.13 -7.14 -30.48
C ASP A 730 21.97 -7.27 -29.49
N GLN A 731 20.86 -6.55 -29.74
CA GLN A 731 19.69 -6.60 -28.87
C GLN A 731 19.00 -7.97 -28.92
N LEU A 732 18.90 -8.58 -30.11
CA LEU A 732 18.35 -9.93 -30.30
C LEU A 732 19.24 -11.01 -29.67
N SER A 733 20.56 -10.91 -29.85
CA SER A 733 21.53 -11.91 -29.39
C SER A 733 21.97 -11.73 -27.94
N SER A 734 21.48 -10.71 -27.24
CA SER A 734 21.77 -10.47 -25.84
C SER A 734 21.38 -11.68 -24.98
N CYS A 735 22.27 -12.07 -24.07
CA CYS A 735 22.17 -13.27 -23.23
C CYS A 735 22.47 -12.94 -21.77
N ARG A 736 21.84 -13.68 -20.84
CA ARG A 736 21.97 -13.45 -19.41
C ARG A 736 23.33 -13.91 -18.90
N ALA A 737 24.14 -12.95 -18.44
CA ALA A 737 25.54 -13.21 -18.08
C ALA A 737 25.76 -13.87 -16.70
N PHE A 738 24.74 -13.90 -15.84
CA PHE A 738 24.83 -14.49 -14.49
C PHE A 738 24.11 -15.85 -14.37
N SER A 739 23.63 -16.39 -15.48
CA SER A 739 22.99 -17.71 -15.54
C SER A 739 23.97 -18.75 -16.08
N ARG A 740 24.05 -19.90 -15.40
CA ARG A 740 24.90 -21.02 -15.81
C ARG A 740 24.07 -22.28 -15.93
N ALA A 741 24.07 -22.89 -17.11
CA ALA A 741 23.47 -24.18 -17.35
C ALA A 741 24.52 -25.28 -17.11
N ASP A 742 24.23 -26.23 -16.22
CA ASP A 742 25.10 -27.36 -15.89
C ASP A 742 24.27 -28.63 -15.72
N ALA A 743 24.63 -29.71 -16.42
CA ALA A 743 24.05 -31.06 -16.27
C ALA A 743 22.50 -31.18 -16.22
N GLY A 744 21.74 -30.28 -16.84
CA GLY A 744 20.26 -30.32 -16.77
C GLY A 744 19.65 -29.32 -15.80
N VAL A 745 20.47 -28.52 -15.12
CA VAL A 745 20.05 -27.53 -14.11
C VAL A 745 20.51 -26.15 -14.55
N ILE A 746 19.72 -25.13 -14.25
CA ILE A 746 20.07 -23.71 -14.41
C ILE A 746 20.38 -23.14 -13.03
N ARG A 747 21.58 -22.59 -12.86
CA ARG A 747 21.99 -21.88 -11.65
C ARG A 747 22.11 -20.39 -11.91
N LEU A 748 21.47 -19.57 -11.07
CA LEU A 748 21.54 -18.11 -11.15
C LEU A 748 21.45 -17.47 -9.76
N ASP A 749 21.88 -16.21 -9.65
CA ASP A 749 21.61 -15.37 -8.48
C ASP A 749 20.21 -14.73 -8.65
N PRO A 750 19.22 -15.08 -7.82
CA PRO A 750 17.85 -14.58 -7.97
C PRO A 750 17.75 -13.06 -7.82
N ARG A 751 18.65 -12.42 -7.08
CA ARG A 751 18.64 -10.97 -6.83
C ARG A 751 18.95 -10.20 -8.12
N LEU A 752 19.85 -10.75 -8.94
CA LEU A 752 20.16 -10.20 -10.26
C LEU A 752 18.98 -10.37 -11.23
N LEU A 753 18.25 -11.49 -11.16
CA LEU A 753 17.05 -11.72 -11.98
C LEU A 753 15.92 -10.76 -11.59
N VAL A 754 15.67 -10.59 -10.28
CA VAL A 754 14.68 -9.64 -9.78
C VAL A 754 15.06 -8.22 -10.19
N PHE A 755 16.34 -7.85 -10.18
CA PHE A 755 16.79 -6.56 -10.68
C PHE A 755 16.54 -6.38 -12.19
N GLU A 756 16.84 -7.39 -13.02
CA GLU A 756 16.50 -7.36 -14.46
C GLU A 756 15.00 -7.15 -14.69
N TYR A 757 14.17 -7.84 -13.90
CA TYR A 757 12.72 -7.68 -13.92
C TYR A 757 12.31 -6.25 -13.53
N LEU A 758 12.70 -5.79 -12.35
CA LEU A 758 12.31 -4.47 -11.81
C LEU A 758 12.75 -3.31 -12.69
N CYS A 759 13.93 -3.38 -13.30
CA CYS A 759 14.48 -2.29 -14.09
C CYS A 759 14.20 -2.42 -15.59
N ASP A 760 13.55 -3.50 -16.04
CA ASP A 760 13.40 -3.85 -17.45
C ASP A 760 14.74 -3.72 -18.22
N VAL A 761 15.77 -4.41 -17.73
CA VAL A 761 17.10 -4.44 -18.36
C VAL A 761 17.64 -5.86 -18.43
N LEU A 762 18.65 -6.06 -19.25
CA LEU A 762 19.45 -7.28 -19.27
C LEU A 762 20.88 -6.94 -18.88
N LEU A 763 21.38 -7.57 -17.81
CA LEU A 763 22.68 -7.23 -17.23
C LEU A 763 23.82 -7.68 -18.16
N ARG A 764 24.71 -6.73 -18.47
CA ARG A 764 25.86 -7.00 -19.33
C ARG A 764 26.91 -7.81 -18.57
N GLU A 765 27.65 -8.64 -19.29
CA GLU A 765 28.70 -9.46 -18.71
C GLU A 765 29.75 -8.64 -17.93
N GLY A 766 30.14 -7.47 -18.45
CA GLY A 766 31.04 -6.56 -17.75
C GLY A 766 30.49 -6.07 -16.40
N GLN A 767 29.18 -5.84 -16.30
CA GLN A 767 28.52 -5.41 -15.06
C GLN A 767 28.51 -6.57 -14.05
N VAL A 768 28.12 -7.77 -14.47
CA VAL A 768 28.11 -8.97 -13.61
C VAL A 768 29.51 -9.30 -13.09
N ARG A 769 30.53 -9.28 -13.97
CA ARG A 769 31.92 -9.51 -13.58
C ARG A 769 32.41 -8.47 -12.58
N LEU A 770 32.01 -7.20 -12.76
CA LEU A 770 32.38 -6.12 -11.84
C LEU A 770 31.71 -6.27 -10.48
N LEU A 771 30.42 -6.59 -10.44
CA LEU A 771 29.68 -6.89 -9.21
C LEU A 771 30.33 -8.04 -8.44
N GLY A 772 30.66 -9.14 -9.13
CA GLY A 772 31.35 -10.27 -8.52
C GLY A 772 32.71 -9.91 -7.92
N LYS A 773 33.47 -8.98 -8.54
CA LYS A 773 34.71 -8.45 -7.96
C LYS A 773 34.45 -7.68 -6.68
N PHE A 774 33.54 -6.71 -6.70
CA PHE A 774 33.22 -5.92 -5.51
C PHE A 774 32.70 -6.77 -4.35
N VAL A 775 31.79 -7.72 -4.61
CA VAL A 775 31.26 -8.61 -3.57
C VAL A 775 32.36 -9.49 -2.98
N LYS A 776 33.30 -9.97 -3.81
CA LYS A 776 34.45 -10.76 -3.35
C LYS A 776 35.42 -9.92 -2.50
N GLU A 777 35.78 -8.72 -2.93
CA GLU A 777 36.70 -7.88 -2.15
C GLU A 777 36.05 -7.43 -0.83
N ALA A 778 34.74 -7.10 -0.86
CA ALA A 778 33.99 -6.77 0.34
C ALA A 778 33.91 -7.93 1.34
N SER A 779 33.77 -9.19 0.87
CA SER A 779 33.79 -10.35 1.77
C SER A 779 35.17 -10.62 2.38
N LEU A 780 36.24 -10.15 1.73
CA LEU A 780 37.61 -10.17 2.26
C LEU A 780 37.93 -8.96 3.14
N GLY A 781 37.00 -8.02 3.34
CA GLY A 781 37.23 -6.77 4.08
C GLY A 781 38.18 -5.80 3.37
N GLN A 782 38.36 -5.94 2.05
CA GLN A 782 39.27 -5.12 1.25
C GLN A 782 38.52 -4.02 0.49
N SER A 783 39.15 -2.85 0.37
CA SER A 783 38.64 -1.75 -0.45
C SER A 783 39.02 -1.93 -1.91
N LEU A 784 38.06 -1.74 -2.82
CA LEU A 784 38.27 -1.79 -4.26
C LEU A 784 37.86 -0.47 -4.91
N CYS A 785 38.70 0.09 -5.77
CA CYS A 785 38.34 1.19 -6.66
C CYS A 785 38.33 0.68 -8.11
N HIS A 786 37.26 0.98 -8.85
CA HIS A 786 37.18 0.60 -10.27
C HIS A 786 36.64 1.77 -11.12
N GLN A 787 37.40 2.15 -12.13
CA GLN A 787 36.99 3.19 -13.06
C GLN A 787 36.00 2.63 -14.08
N MET A 788 34.85 3.31 -14.23
CA MET A 788 33.83 2.96 -15.21
C MET A 788 33.61 4.11 -16.19
N ILE A 789 33.48 3.77 -17.49
CA ILE A 789 33.17 4.74 -18.56
C ILE A 789 31.80 5.38 -18.31
N MET A 790 31.60 6.63 -18.76
CA MET A 790 30.27 7.27 -18.75
C MET A 790 29.25 6.41 -19.53
N GLY A 791 28.04 6.28 -19.00
CA GLY A 791 26.99 5.43 -19.59
C GLY A 791 27.11 3.92 -19.29
N ALA A 792 28.13 3.46 -18.57
CA ALA A 792 28.27 2.02 -18.21
C ALA A 792 27.30 1.53 -17.11
N GLY A 793 26.37 2.37 -16.66
CA GLY A 793 25.39 2.02 -15.62
C GLY A 793 25.92 2.14 -14.19
N LYS A 794 26.86 3.06 -13.92
CA LYS A 794 27.43 3.29 -12.57
C LYS A 794 26.33 3.47 -11.51
N THR A 795 25.54 4.53 -11.66
CA THR A 795 24.53 4.96 -10.68
C THR A 795 23.20 4.23 -10.86
N THR A 796 22.92 3.75 -12.07
CA THR A 796 21.62 3.15 -12.42
C THR A 796 21.60 1.63 -12.31
N VAL A 797 22.75 0.96 -12.29
CA VAL A 797 22.85 -0.51 -12.25
C VAL A 797 23.78 -0.98 -11.16
N VAL A 798 25.06 -0.62 -11.22
CA VAL A 798 26.10 -1.20 -10.35
C VAL A 798 25.92 -0.77 -8.90
N ALA A 799 25.74 0.53 -8.62
CA ALA A 799 25.60 1.01 -7.25
C ALA A 799 24.33 0.47 -6.55
N PRO A 800 23.12 0.51 -7.16
CA PRO A 800 21.93 -0.09 -6.56
C PRO A 800 22.07 -1.60 -6.31
N LEU A 801 22.66 -2.33 -7.25
CA LEU A 801 22.92 -3.76 -7.07
C LEU A 801 23.94 -4.03 -5.95
N LEU A 802 25.00 -3.23 -5.82
CA LEU A 802 25.92 -3.39 -4.69
C LEU A 802 25.24 -3.13 -3.36
N ALA A 803 24.36 -2.11 -3.29
CA ALA A 803 23.54 -1.88 -2.11
C ALA A 803 22.69 -3.12 -1.80
N LEU A 804 21.95 -3.66 -2.79
CA LEU A 804 21.14 -4.86 -2.60
C LEU A 804 21.96 -6.10 -2.18
N LEU A 805 23.15 -6.30 -2.76
CA LEU A 805 23.97 -7.49 -2.56
C LEU A 805 24.77 -7.45 -1.25
N LEU A 806 25.06 -6.25 -0.71
CA LEU A 806 25.91 -6.05 0.46
C LEU A 806 25.15 -5.56 1.70
N ALA A 807 23.95 -5.01 1.52
CA ALA A 807 23.09 -4.56 2.63
C ALA A 807 22.77 -5.74 3.54
N THR A 808 23.15 -5.61 4.81
CA THR A 808 22.72 -6.47 5.91
C THR A 808 22.38 -5.55 7.07
N GLY A 809 21.50 -5.97 7.98
CA GLY A 809 21.13 -5.18 9.16
C GLY A 809 22.32 -4.74 10.03
N ASP A 810 23.48 -5.39 9.89
CA ASP A 810 24.71 -5.09 10.63
C ASP A 810 25.74 -4.24 9.85
N ARG A 811 25.56 -4.02 8.54
CA ARG A 811 26.56 -3.36 7.65
C ARG A 811 26.12 -2.00 7.12
N LEU A 812 24.85 -1.65 7.29
CA LEU A 812 24.31 -0.31 7.05
C LEU A 812 24.07 0.35 8.41
#